data_AF-A0AAN6HI47-F1
#
_entry.id   AF-A0AAN6HI47-F1
#
_cell.length_a   1.000
_cell.length_b   1.000
_cell.length_c   1.000
_cell.angle_alpha   90.00
_cell.angle_beta   90.00
_cell.angle_gamma   90.00
#
_symmetry.space_group_name_H-M   'P 1'
#
loop_
_entity.id
_entity.type
_entity.pdbx_description
1 polymer ?
#
loop_
_entity_poly.entity_id
_entity_poly.type
_entity_poly.pdbx_seq_one_letter_code
_entity_poly.pdbx_strand_id
1 'polypeptide(L)'
;MSENTSERRFFNYPEAQEGPRVPYAVERNPNPVIRGPLLVAAAFLMEWIRFIRETAWKNAGFGSLRKIRTYIENVEPRYDPTVYPLALSQEAAKERGERVQLSTLKQDNTHVFNPARFYSAADYHALYLAGEITPVDVVNAILPLIQLDGPQPGRHASAWRELKIDQIMRAAEASTERYKNKQPLGPLDGVPSAIKDDYDLDGYSTTLGSLKDYAEIPAEGQSSTSWIVRKLEEAGVVILGKLAMHEFGLDTTGNNPNQGTPLNPFNPKYYTGGSSSGPAYAVSAGLVPLALGSDGGGSIRIPGSFCSVFGLKPTHNRLTSWPGANHSPTCAVQGPLAVDMQSLVAAYEAIAEPHPSTQFPPLALQPSPPVTKVLGIFDAWISRAQPGVQSLVRGLVESLAAKHGYTLVPIDIPFPAEGQMAHALTVLTDASTLLPDTSGITAANKILLSLGRTTPSTDYLLAQKLRGMLMKHLAHLWKTYPGMMIITPTTSCAGAPIRGGKFEMSYGVNDGNYTLQSMEYVWLANFCGLPAITVPAGYVIPEGSKDAGDVAEKEIEGKIPVGLMATGEWCSEDALLQFGFDAEAAGQNIRCKPAIWEDMISRAREKAWESRQGNGASASFRQHEIRQLTKSDDDIKKAWQLWQAIFPDWSISEERFTKLIFGLPGYHWIHDNGLCLSYMLDGATSLTDGAHGRIAAIGVLSDHRRQGIGSALLEKAKIGMKDAATTQGRELQSVEIGSIFPRFWWQIPSTMPKQVKEFFSHRGIYDSSHPIKDLYKDITETIAPPEIMERVSKTKATFAPWSADLYEECMTKQKAQFSWSGVYKALASHNQHDQVLVAFDSETNEQIGWTLMCSHDSLVGDMFAFLPLLPSGDKTGLIAAVGVDEKARGKGVGLALVIKAMETLKERGMSGILIDAVEIQGFYERLGFETFWEYEGCRLEMP
;
A
#
# COMPACT_ATOMS: atom_id res chain seq x y z
N MET A 1 12.71 50.44 10.74
CA MET A 1 13.52 49.21 10.62
C MET A 1 12.60 48.07 10.21
N SER A 2 12.74 47.60 8.97
CA SER A 2 12.42 46.22 8.55
C SER A 2 12.96 46.00 7.13
N GLU A 3 14.23 46.32 6.91
CA GLU A 3 14.98 45.78 5.78
C GLU A 3 15.15 44.28 6.05
N ASN A 4 14.26 43.43 5.52
CA ASN A 4 14.51 41.99 5.51
C ASN A 4 13.77 41.24 4.38
N THR A 5 13.74 41.85 3.19
CA THR A 5 13.23 41.23 1.95
C THR A 5 14.25 41.29 0.80
N SER A 6 15.47 41.75 1.05
CA SER A 6 16.47 42.09 0.02
C SER A 6 17.53 41.02 -0.28
N GLU A 7 17.48 39.84 0.35
CA GLU A 7 18.57 38.85 0.26
C GLU A 7 18.48 37.90 -0.94
N ARG A 8 17.29 37.68 -1.52
CA ARG A 8 17.11 36.82 -2.70
C ARG A 8 17.53 37.53 -3.98
N ARG A 9 18.84 37.52 -4.24
CA ARG A 9 19.37 37.85 -5.56
C ARG A 9 19.37 36.61 -6.45
N PHE A 10 18.89 36.77 -7.67
CA PHE A 10 18.79 35.70 -8.66
C PHE A 10 19.46 36.15 -9.97
N PHE A 11 20.02 35.20 -10.72
CA PHE A 11 20.36 35.42 -12.11
C PHE A 11 19.14 35.10 -13.00
N ASN A 12 18.97 35.84 -14.10
CA ASN A 12 17.89 35.67 -15.08
C ASN A 12 16.44 35.73 -14.53
N TYR A 13 16.21 36.23 -13.31
CA TYR A 13 14.85 36.40 -12.77
C TYR A 13 14.02 37.35 -13.66
N PRO A 14 12.76 37.01 -14.02
CA PRO A 14 11.97 37.84 -14.92
C PRO A 14 11.60 39.18 -14.30
N GLU A 15 11.52 40.22 -15.12
CA GLU A 15 10.92 41.49 -14.71
C GLU A 15 9.44 41.27 -14.31
N ALA A 16 9.08 41.64 -13.08
CA ALA A 16 7.73 41.48 -12.55
C ALA A 16 6.75 42.45 -13.24
N GLN A 17 6.08 41.98 -14.29
CA GLN A 17 5.14 42.75 -15.13
C GLN A 17 3.84 41.96 -15.33
N GLU A 18 2.70 42.56 -15.00
CA GLU A 18 1.39 41.93 -15.20
C GLU A 18 1.12 41.71 -16.71
N GLY A 19 0.93 40.45 -17.11
CA GLY A 19 0.42 40.07 -18.43
C GLY A 19 -1.02 40.57 -18.69
N PRO A 20 -1.50 40.51 -19.95
CA PRO A 20 -2.79 41.09 -20.33
C PRO A 20 -3.97 40.31 -19.71
N ARG A 21 -4.97 41.04 -19.22
CA ARG A 21 -6.21 40.43 -18.70
C ARG A 21 -7.10 39.99 -19.86
N VAL A 22 -7.14 38.68 -20.09
CA VAL A 22 -7.96 38.03 -21.11
C VAL A 22 -8.86 36.99 -20.45
N PRO A 23 -10.17 36.93 -20.80
CA PRO A 23 -11.03 35.86 -20.30
C PRO A 23 -10.48 34.48 -20.67
N TYR A 24 -10.53 33.53 -19.75
CA TYR A 24 -10.13 32.17 -20.07
C TYR A 24 -11.11 31.53 -21.06
N ALA A 25 -10.59 31.14 -22.22
CA ALA A 25 -11.33 30.46 -23.27
C ALA A 25 -10.51 29.28 -23.81
N VAL A 26 -11.19 28.23 -24.28
CA VAL A 26 -10.56 27.04 -24.86
C VAL A 26 -11.26 26.69 -26.18
N GLU A 27 -10.59 26.97 -27.29
CA GLU A 27 -10.98 26.49 -28.62
C GLU A 27 -10.07 25.33 -29.03
N ARG A 28 -10.55 24.08 -28.91
CA ARG A 28 -9.85 22.88 -29.40
C ARG A 28 -10.71 22.17 -30.44
N ASN A 29 -10.13 21.86 -31.60
CA ASN A 29 -10.72 20.92 -32.54
C ASN A 29 -10.54 19.50 -32.01
N PRO A 30 -11.48 18.57 -32.26
CA PRO A 30 -11.27 17.17 -31.94
C PRO A 30 -10.14 16.60 -32.81
N ASN A 31 -9.16 15.96 -32.19
CA ASN A 31 -8.15 15.18 -32.90
C ASN A 31 -8.65 13.75 -33.13
N PRO A 32 -8.34 13.10 -34.26
CA PRO A 32 -8.67 11.71 -34.48
C PRO A 32 -7.87 10.84 -33.52
N VAL A 33 -8.52 9.85 -32.90
CA VAL A 33 -7.83 8.88 -32.04
C VAL A 33 -7.55 7.62 -32.84
N ILE A 34 -6.27 7.25 -32.95
CA ILE A 34 -5.80 6.20 -33.88
C ILE A 34 -5.11 5.07 -33.10
N ARG A 35 -5.47 3.82 -33.43
CA ARG A 35 -5.03 2.59 -32.74
C ARG A 35 -4.79 1.45 -33.74
N GLY A 36 -4.04 0.44 -33.34
CA GLY A 36 -3.87 -0.80 -34.11
C GLY A 36 -3.19 -0.59 -35.47
N PRO A 37 -3.47 -1.44 -36.49
CA PRO A 37 -2.84 -1.31 -37.81
C PRO A 37 -3.06 0.04 -38.50
N LEU A 38 -4.19 0.72 -38.23
CA LEU A 38 -4.46 2.06 -38.76
C LEU A 38 -3.47 3.11 -38.23
N LEU A 39 -2.93 2.94 -37.02
CA LEU A 39 -1.92 3.83 -36.46
C LEU A 39 -0.60 3.74 -37.24
N VAL A 40 -0.21 2.54 -37.66
CA VAL A 40 0.99 2.31 -38.48
C VAL A 40 0.84 2.97 -39.86
N ALA A 41 -0.33 2.81 -40.48
CA ALA A 41 -0.64 3.47 -41.76
C ALA A 41 -0.67 5.01 -41.61
N ALA A 42 -1.28 5.54 -40.56
CA ALA A 42 -1.31 6.98 -40.29
C ALA A 42 0.08 7.57 -40.05
N ALA A 43 0.95 6.86 -39.29
CA ALA A 43 2.34 7.25 -39.07
C ALA A 43 3.12 7.32 -40.39
N PHE A 44 2.99 6.32 -41.26
CA PHE A 44 3.61 6.33 -42.59
C PHE A 44 3.12 7.53 -43.44
N LEU A 45 1.82 7.79 -43.47
CA LEU A 45 1.26 8.93 -44.20
C LEU A 45 1.75 10.28 -43.64
N MET A 46 1.93 10.39 -42.32
CA MET A 46 2.50 11.58 -41.67
C MET A 46 3.98 11.79 -42.03
N GLU A 47 4.79 10.73 -42.10
CA GLU A 47 6.21 10.83 -42.50
C GLU A 47 6.34 11.33 -43.95
N TRP A 48 5.61 10.72 -44.89
CA TRP A 48 5.83 10.91 -46.33
C TRP A 48 4.94 11.98 -46.99
N ILE A 49 3.75 12.30 -46.47
CA ILE A 49 2.81 13.23 -47.11
C ILE A 49 2.72 14.55 -46.33
N ARG A 50 3.51 15.53 -46.78
CA ARG A 50 3.61 16.88 -46.19
C ARG A 50 2.24 17.53 -45.89
N PHE A 51 1.29 17.49 -46.83
CA PHE A 51 -0.02 18.11 -46.67
C PHE A 51 -0.85 17.51 -45.52
N ILE A 52 -0.80 16.19 -45.33
CA ILE A 52 -1.48 15.50 -44.22
C ILE A 52 -0.88 15.98 -42.90
N ARG A 53 0.45 16.05 -42.84
CA ARG A 53 1.19 16.48 -41.65
C ARG A 53 0.96 17.94 -41.27
N GLU A 54 0.96 18.86 -42.24
CA GLU A 54 0.60 20.27 -42.03
C GLU A 54 -0.86 20.44 -41.59
N THR A 55 -1.77 19.62 -42.13
CA THR A 55 -3.18 19.61 -41.74
C THR A 55 -3.37 19.11 -40.31
N ALA A 56 -2.68 18.02 -39.93
CA ALA A 56 -2.69 17.51 -38.56
C ALA A 56 -2.09 18.50 -37.56
N TRP A 57 -0.97 19.15 -37.89
CA TRP A 57 -0.36 20.21 -37.08
C TRP A 57 -1.32 21.39 -36.85
N LYS A 58 -2.05 21.81 -37.90
CA LYS A 58 -3.07 22.85 -37.79
C LYS A 58 -4.28 22.39 -36.96
N ASN A 59 -4.73 21.15 -37.12
CA ASN A 59 -5.87 20.60 -36.37
C ASN A 59 -5.58 20.49 -34.87
N ALA A 60 -4.36 20.06 -34.51
CA ALA A 60 -3.87 19.96 -33.15
C ALA A 60 -3.82 21.31 -32.39
N GLY A 61 -4.00 22.43 -33.08
CA GLY A 61 -4.08 23.76 -32.46
C GLY A 61 -2.74 24.51 -32.36
N PHE A 62 -1.65 23.96 -32.90
CA PHE A 62 -0.31 24.60 -32.82
C PHE A 62 -0.24 25.98 -33.51
N GLY A 63 -1.12 26.27 -34.47
CA GLY A 63 -1.26 27.60 -35.06
C GLY A 63 -1.99 28.64 -34.20
N SER A 64 -2.43 28.29 -32.98
CA SER A 64 -3.17 29.17 -32.06
C SER A 64 -2.39 30.44 -31.68
N LEU A 65 -1.07 30.34 -31.51
CA LEU A 65 -0.21 31.46 -31.10
C LEU A 65 -0.29 32.67 -32.05
N ARG A 66 -0.66 32.43 -33.31
CA ARG A 66 -0.86 33.48 -34.32
C ARG A 66 -2.03 34.41 -33.97
N LYS A 67 -3.07 33.89 -33.29
CA LYS A 67 -4.23 34.68 -32.84
C LYS A 67 -3.85 35.71 -31.77
N ILE A 68 -2.90 35.36 -30.89
CA ILE A 68 -2.47 36.19 -29.76
C ILE A 68 -1.22 37.02 -30.03
N ARG A 69 -0.69 36.98 -31.27
CA ARG A 69 0.58 37.63 -31.66
C ARG A 69 0.70 39.08 -31.17
N THR A 70 -0.35 39.88 -31.34
CA THR A 70 -0.36 41.32 -30.97
C THR A 70 -0.15 41.56 -29.46
N TYR A 71 -0.43 40.58 -28.61
CA TYR A 71 -0.18 40.65 -27.17
C TYR A 71 1.26 40.31 -26.77
N ILE A 72 2.00 39.58 -27.63
CA ILE A 72 3.32 39.02 -27.31
C ILE A 72 4.44 39.47 -28.25
N GLU A 73 4.16 40.14 -29.36
CA GLU A 73 5.18 40.46 -30.37
C GLU A 73 6.29 41.40 -29.86
N ASN A 74 5.95 42.29 -28.92
CA ASN A 74 6.90 43.20 -28.25
C ASN A 74 7.61 42.59 -27.03
N VAL A 75 7.36 41.31 -26.70
CA VAL A 75 8.05 40.60 -25.62
C VAL A 75 9.29 39.92 -26.20
N GLU A 76 10.44 40.02 -25.53
CA GLU A 76 11.64 39.31 -25.98
C GLU A 76 11.49 37.79 -25.85
N PRO A 77 11.93 36.99 -26.84
CA PRO A 77 11.80 35.54 -26.81
C PRO A 77 12.75 34.92 -25.78
N ARG A 78 12.22 34.09 -24.89
CA ARG A 78 13.00 33.40 -23.87
C ARG A 78 13.14 31.91 -24.17
N TYR A 79 14.32 31.50 -24.65
CA TYR A 79 14.61 30.11 -25.04
C TYR A 79 14.99 29.21 -23.84
N ASP A 80 15.58 29.79 -22.80
CA ASP A 80 15.97 29.11 -21.56
C ASP A 80 15.17 29.67 -20.38
N PRO A 81 14.34 28.86 -19.69
CA PRO A 81 13.59 29.29 -18.51
C PRO A 81 14.40 29.27 -17.21
N THR A 82 15.70 28.94 -17.23
CA THR A 82 16.55 28.87 -16.05
C THR A 82 16.57 30.20 -15.29
N VAL A 83 16.37 30.09 -13.97
CA VAL A 83 16.54 31.11 -12.94
C VAL A 83 17.22 30.39 -11.78
N TYR A 84 18.30 30.96 -11.25
CA TYR A 84 19.06 30.37 -10.13
C TYR A 84 19.48 31.45 -9.13
N PRO A 85 19.62 31.12 -7.84
CA PRO A 85 20.00 32.08 -6.82
C PRO A 85 21.49 32.42 -6.94
N LEU A 86 21.86 33.66 -6.68
CA LEU A 86 23.25 33.99 -6.43
C LEU A 86 23.67 33.43 -5.07
N ALA A 87 24.90 32.93 -4.97
CA ALA A 87 25.43 32.39 -3.73
C ALA A 87 25.46 33.45 -2.62
N LEU A 88 25.10 33.06 -1.40
CA LEU A 88 25.41 33.81 -0.19
C LEU A 88 26.93 33.86 0.02
N SER A 89 27.44 34.91 0.69
CA SER A 89 28.82 34.88 1.18
C SER A 89 28.97 33.83 2.29
N GLN A 90 30.19 33.40 2.59
CA GLN A 90 30.41 32.42 3.67
C GLN A 90 29.99 32.96 5.03
N GLU A 91 30.16 34.28 5.24
CA GLU A 91 29.71 34.99 6.43
C GLU A 91 28.18 34.98 6.53
N ALA A 92 27.46 35.38 5.48
CA ALA A 92 26.00 35.39 5.46
C ALA A 92 25.40 33.97 5.58
N ALA A 93 26.02 32.97 4.96
CA ALA A 93 25.64 31.57 5.12
C ALA A 93 25.85 31.08 6.56
N LYS A 94 26.91 31.54 7.24
CA LYS A 94 27.19 31.21 8.65
C LYS A 94 26.25 31.96 9.61
N GLU A 95 25.90 33.20 9.33
CA GLU A 95 24.94 34.01 10.11
C GLU A 95 23.51 33.45 10.00
N ARG A 96 23.13 32.94 8.83
CA ARG A 96 21.88 32.17 8.64
C ARG A 96 21.83 30.86 9.43
N GLY A 97 22.99 30.34 9.86
CA GLY A 97 23.11 29.02 10.47
C GLY A 97 23.02 27.88 9.45
N GLU A 98 23.11 26.65 9.93
CA GLU A 98 22.98 25.47 9.07
C GLU A 98 21.58 25.41 8.43
N ARG A 99 21.53 25.13 7.12
CA ARG A 99 20.25 24.89 6.44
C ARG A 99 19.61 23.66 7.06
N VAL A 100 18.51 23.88 7.77
CA VAL A 100 17.73 22.83 8.42
C VAL A 100 17.38 21.75 7.38
N GLN A 101 17.87 20.53 7.61
CA GLN A 101 17.55 19.39 6.77
C GLN A 101 16.07 19.02 7.02
N LEU A 102 15.25 19.11 5.98
CA LEU A 102 13.81 18.86 6.09
C LEU A 102 13.52 17.41 6.49
N SER A 103 14.44 16.49 6.16
CA SER A 103 14.40 15.08 6.59
C SER A 103 14.51 14.90 8.11
N THR A 104 15.15 15.83 8.83
CA THR A 104 15.33 15.79 10.30
C THR A 104 14.16 16.39 11.08
N LEU A 105 13.44 17.37 10.51
CA LEU A 105 12.37 18.12 11.19
C LEU A 105 11.15 17.30 11.61
N LYS A 106 10.97 16.08 11.06
CA LYS A 106 9.87 15.17 11.42
C LYS A 106 10.34 13.85 12.04
N GLN A 107 11.60 13.74 12.45
CA GLN A 107 12.07 12.64 13.28
C GLN A 107 11.62 12.81 14.75
N ASP A 108 10.31 12.83 14.98
CA ASP A 108 9.79 12.56 16.33
C ASP A 108 10.21 11.13 16.68
N ASN A 109 10.96 10.98 17.78
CA ASN A 109 11.70 9.76 18.16
C ASN A 109 10.81 8.56 18.57
N THR A 110 9.56 8.53 18.14
CA THR A 110 8.61 7.43 18.27
C THR A 110 8.25 6.87 16.89
N HIS A 111 9.25 6.41 16.13
CA HIS A 111 9.03 5.56 14.94
C HIS A 111 8.48 4.18 15.37
N VAL A 112 7.20 4.15 15.76
CA VAL A 112 6.45 2.91 15.94
C VAL A 112 6.20 2.33 14.55
N PHE A 113 6.84 1.20 14.26
CA PHE A 113 6.58 0.44 13.03
C PHE A 113 5.08 0.13 12.93
N ASN A 114 4.44 0.58 11.85
CA ASN A 114 3.01 0.41 11.63
C ASN A 114 2.80 -0.31 10.28
N PRO A 115 2.41 -1.60 10.28
CA PRO A 115 2.22 -2.37 9.03
C PRO A 115 1.03 -1.88 8.19
N ALA A 116 0.12 -1.07 8.75
CA ALA A 116 -1.02 -0.54 8.00
C ALA A 116 -0.62 0.56 6.99
N ARG A 117 0.50 1.27 7.21
CA ARG A 117 1.00 2.28 6.26
C ARG A 117 1.94 1.70 5.21
N PHE A 118 2.29 2.52 4.23
CA PHE A 118 3.39 2.24 3.30
C PHE A 118 4.74 2.34 4.03
N TYR A 119 5.75 1.62 3.51
CA TYR A 119 7.09 1.59 4.09
C TYR A 119 7.98 2.67 3.51
N SER A 120 8.41 3.59 4.38
CA SER A 120 9.31 4.69 4.07
C SER A 120 10.76 4.21 3.97
N ALA A 121 11.63 5.03 3.37
CA ALA A 121 13.08 4.84 3.47
C ALA A 121 13.57 4.76 4.93
N ALA A 122 12.95 5.52 5.83
CA ALA A 122 13.28 5.53 7.25
C ALA A 122 12.93 4.21 7.98
N ASP A 123 11.93 3.45 7.51
CA ASP A 123 11.60 2.13 8.08
C ASP A 123 12.68 1.10 7.76
N TYR A 124 13.15 1.07 6.51
CA TYR A 124 14.27 0.22 6.12
C TYR A 124 15.51 0.57 6.93
N HIS A 125 15.88 1.86 7.01
CA HIS A 125 17.01 2.34 7.80
C HIS A 125 16.90 1.94 9.28
N ALA A 126 15.74 2.15 9.91
CA ALA A 126 15.52 1.79 11.32
C ALA A 126 15.64 0.26 11.56
N LEU A 127 15.10 -0.56 10.65
CA LEU A 127 15.18 -2.02 10.78
C LEU A 127 16.59 -2.56 10.50
N TYR A 128 17.36 -1.92 9.62
CA TYR A 128 18.78 -2.22 9.41
C TYR A 128 19.63 -1.83 10.63
N LEU A 129 19.37 -0.67 11.25
CA LEU A 129 20.01 -0.27 12.51
C LEU A 129 19.68 -1.22 13.66
N ALA A 130 18.44 -1.72 13.73
CA ALA A 130 18.01 -2.72 14.71
C ALA A 130 18.58 -4.13 14.41
N GLY A 131 19.11 -4.35 13.20
CA GLY A 131 19.57 -5.66 12.73
C GLY A 131 18.44 -6.68 12.54
N GLU A 132 17.18 -6.25 12.43
CA GLU A 132 16.02 -7.13 12.23
C GLU A 132 16.07 -7.83 10.87
N ILE A 133 16.43 -7.05 9.84
CA ILE A 133 16.67 -7.46 8.45
C ILE A 133 17.93 -6.75 7.95
N THR A 134 18.47 -7.18 6.82
CA THR A 134 19.59 -6.52 6.13
C THR A 134 19.21 -6.06 4.72
N PRO A 135 19.99 -5.15 4.10
CA PRO A 135 19.85 -4.83 2.68
C PRO A 135 19.88 -6.07 1.77
N VAL A 136 20.71 -7.08 2.08
CA VAL A 136 20.75 -8.36 1.36
C VAL A 136 19.44 -9.14 1.48
N ASP A 137 18.83 -9.21 2.67
CA ASP A 137 17.54 -9.89 2.85
C ASP A 137 16.42 -9.21 2.05
N VAL A 138 16.46 -7.87 1.96
CA VAL A 138 15.50 -7.07 1.16
C VAL A 138 15.69 -7.30 -0.34
N VAL A 139 16.93 -7.31 -0.85
CA VAL A 139 17.20 -7.64 -2.26
C VAL A 139 16.73 -9.07 -2.59
N ASN A 140 17.04 -10.05 -1.73
CA ASN A 140 16.60 -11.44 -1.92
C ASN A 140 15.08 -11.61 -1.88
N ALA A 141 14.36 -10.73 -1.17
CA ALA A 141 12.89 -10.69 -1.17
C ALA A 141 12.31 -10.07 -2.45
N ILE A 142 12.99 -9.09 -3.04
CA ILE A 142 12.53 -8.36 -4.23
C ILE A 142 12.85 -9.10 -5.53
N LEU A 143 14.04 -9.67 -5.69
CA LEU A 143 14.52 -10.22 -6.98
C LEU A 143 13.55 -11.21 -7.65
N PRO A 144 12.94 -12.20 -6.96
CA PRO A 144 11.99 -13.14 -7.57
C PRO A 144 10.71 -12.47 -8.11
N LEU A 145 10.38 -11.28 -7.62
CA LEU A 145 9.17 -10.55 -7.99
C LEU A 145 9.35 -9.70 -9.25
N ILE A 146 10.59 -9.29 -9.52
CA ILE A 146 10.97 -8.38 -10.61
C ILE A 146 11.77 -9.07 -11.73
N GLN A 147 12.13 -10.35 -11.55
CA GLN A 147 12.92 -11.15 -12.49
C GLN A 147 12.37 -11.11 -13.92
N LEU A 148 13.22 -10.69 -14.86
CA LEU A 148 12.86 -10.56 -16.28
C LEU A 148 12.94 -11.90 -17.02
N ASP A 149 13.99 -12.68 -16.76
CA ASP A 149 14.34 -13.89 -17.50
C ASP A 149 13.86 -15.16 -16.79
N GLY A 150 13.27 -16.10 -17.53
CA GLY A 150 12.88 -17.41 -17.02
C GLY A 150 11.65 -18.00 -17.73
N PRO A 151 11.23 -19.23 -17.38
CA PRO A 151 10.02 -19.85 -17.94
C PRO A 151 8.73 -19.13 -17.51
N GLN A 152 8.75 -18.43 -16.37
CA GLN A 152 7.75 -17.44 -15.98
C GLN A 152 8.47 -16.22 -15.39
N PRO A 153 8.35 -15.02 -15.99
CA PRO A 153 8.85 -13.79 -15.40
C PRO A 153 8.19 -13.47 -14.06
N GLY A 154 8.88 -12.72 -13.21
CA GLY A 154 8.31 -12.18 -11.98
C GLY A 154 7.07 -11.32 -12.26
N ARG A 155 6.06 -11.39 -11.39
CA ARG A 155 4.75 -10.74 -11.62
C ARG A 155 4.79 -9.21 -11.77
N HIS A 156 5.88 -8.55 -11.39
CA HIS A 156 6.10 -7.12 -11.59
C HIS A 156 7.10 -6.80 -12.71
N ALA A 157 7.62 -7.79 -13.44
CA ALA A 157 8.66 -7.64 -14.47
C ALA A 157 8.33 -6.57 -15.53
N SER A 158 7.05 -6.34 -15.85
CA SER A 158 6.62 -5.32 -16.82
C SER A 158 6.93 -3.87 -16.44
N ALA A 159 7.34 -3.60 -15.19
CA ALA A 159 7.83 -2.30 -14.75
C ALA A 159 9.36 -2.13 -14.87
N TRP A 160 10.07 -3.21 -15.19
CA TRP A 160 11.53 -3.28 -15.23
C TRP A 160 12.03 -3.53 -16.66
N ARG A 161 13.24 -3.07 -16.96
CA ARG A 161 13.85 -3.12 -18.30
C ARG A 161 15.18 -3.86 -18.28
N GLU A 162 15.99 -3.66 -17.24
CA GLU A 162 17.25 -4.40 -17.05
C GLU A 162 17.65 -4.47 -15.57
N LEU A 163 18.17 -5.62 -15.17
CA LEU A 163 18.70 -5.91 -13.84
C LEU A 163 20.14 -6.42 -13.98
N LYS A 164 21.06 -6.04 -13.08
CA LYS A 164 22.41 -6.64 -12.98
C LYS A 164 22.59 -7.25 -11.59
N ILE A 165 22.14 -8.49 -11.40
CA ILE A 165 22.10 -9.18 -10.09
C ILE A 165 23.44 -9.07 -9.35
N ASP A 166 24.57 -9.32 -10.02
CA ASP A 166 25.91 -9.24 -9.41
C ASP A 166 26.33 -7.81 -8.99
N GLN A 167 25.76 -6.76 -9.58
CA GLN A 167 25.96 -5.38 -9.11
C GLN A 167 25.07 -5.08 -7.91
N ILE A 168 23.79 -5.45 -8.00
CA ILE A 168 22.76 -5.23 -6.97
C ILE A 168 23.18 -5.91 -5.66
N MET A 169 23.59 -7.18 -5.74
CA MET A 169 24.05 -7.95 -4.58
C MET A 169 25.30 -7.34 -3.93
N ARG A 170 26.30 -6.93 -4.72
CA ARG A 170 27.50 -6.26 -4.18
C ARG A 170 27.18 -4.94 -3.47
N ALA A 171 26.24 -4.14 -3.98
CA ALA A 171 25.79 -2.92 -3.30
C ALA A 171 25.09 -3.23 -1.97
N ALA A 172 24.21 -4.24 -1.95
CA ALA A 172 23.52 -4.67 -0.75
C ALA A 172 24.46 -5.30 0.29
N GLU A 173 25.43 -6.11 -0.12
CA GLU A 173 26.46 -6.69 0.74
C GLU A 173 27.36 -5.61 1.36
N ALA A 174 27.81 -4.63 0.56
CA ALA A 174 28.60 -3.51 1.05
C ALA A 174 27.84 -2.66 2.07
N SER A 175 26.53 -2.42 1.86
CA SER A 175 25.68 -1.76 2.85
C SER A 175 25.46 -2.62 4.10
N THR A 176 25.20 -3.92 3.94
CA THR A 176 25.03 -4.87 5.07
C THR A 176 26.26 -4.90 5.97
N GLU A 177 27.47 -4.89 5.40
CA GLU A 177 28.72 -4.83 6.16
C GLU A 177 28.91 -3.47 6.87
N ARG A 178 28.46 -2.36 6.27
CA ARG A 178 28.43 -1.04 6.95
C ARG A 178 27.52 -1.03 8.17
N TYR A 179 26.28 -1.55 8.05
CA TYR A 179 25.37 -1.67 9.19
C TYR A 179 25.92 -2.57 10.30
N LYS A 180 26.47 -3.73 9.93
CA LYS A 180 27.13 -4.68 10.86
C LYS A 180 28.28 -4.04 11.63
N ASN A 181 29.08 -3.18 10.98
CA ASN A 181 30.16 -2.42 11.60
C ASN A 181 29.70 -1.10 12.27
N LYS A 182 28.38 -0.82 12.30
CA LYS A 182 27.76 0.41 12.85
C LYS A 182 28.27 1.70 12.18
N GLN A 183 28.54 1.64 10.88
CA GLN A 183 29.02 2.74 10.05
C GLN A 183 28.16 2.95 8.79
N PRO A 184 26.81 3.09 8.90
CA PRO A 184 25.98 3.43 7.75
C PRO A 184 26.31 4.84 7.23
N LEU A 185 26.20 5.03 5.91
CA LEU A 185 26.50 6.31 5.24
C LEU A 185 25.46 7.41 5.53
N GLY A 186 24.24 7.04 5.91
CA GLY A 186 23.15 7.97 6.20
C GLY A 186 21.78 7.29 6.18
N PRO A 187 20.68 8.08 6.18
CA PRO A 187 19.31 7.56 6.24
C PRO A 187 18.84 6.83 4.98
N LEU A 188 19.62 6.87 3.89
CA LEU A 188 19.35 6.16 2.64
C LEU A 188 20.25 4.93 2.42
N ASP A 189 21.20 4.66 3.32
CA ASP A 189 22.13 3.54 3.14
C ASP A 189 21.36 2.20 3.15
N GLY A 190 21.55 1.39 2.11
CA GLY A 190 20.90 0.08 1.96
C GLY A 190 19.46 0.14 1.46
N VAL A 191 18.84 1.32 1.37
CA VAL A 191 17.46 1.48 0.94
C VAL A 191 17.33 1.04 -0.52
N PRO A 192 16.38 0.15 -0.88
CA PRO A 192 16.19 -0.27 -2.25
C PRO A 192 15.60 0.87 -3.09
N SER A 193 16.11 1.04 -4.31
CA SER A 193 15.59 2.02 -5.28
C SER A 193 15.79 1.52 -6.70
N ALA A 194 15.26 2.25 -7.68
CA ALA A 194 15.53 2.01 -9.08
C ALA A 194 15.34 3.30 -9.88
N ILE A 195 15.95 3.34 -11.07
CA ILE A 195 16.01 4.55 -11.90
C ILE A 195 15.27 4.32 -13.21
N LYS A 196 14.61 5.36 -13.72
CA LYS A 196 14.00 5.33 -15.04
C LYS A 196 15.04 5.04 -16.13
N ASP A 197 14.58 4.51 -17.26
CA ASP A 197 15.46 4.12 -18.34
C ASP A 197 16.29 5.27 -18.97
N ASP A 198 15.86 6.53 -18.82
CA ASP A 198 16.51 7.74 -19.33
C ASP A 198 17.61 8.32 -18.41
N TYR A 199 18.27 7.43 -17.66
CA TYR A 199 19.41 7.72 -16.81
C TYR A 199 20.57 6.77 -17.13
N ASP A 200 21.72 7.30 -17.52
CA ASP A 200 22.94 6.49 -17.65
C ASP A 200 23.43 5.99 -16.28
N LEU A 201 23.87 4.73 -16.25
CA LEU A 201 24.37 3.99 -15.08
C LEU A 201 25.38 2.93 -15.55
N ASP A 202 26.53 2.83 -14.89
CA ASP A 202 27.67 2.05 -15.36
C ASP A 202 27.35 0.54 -15.47
N GLY A 203 27.58 -0.01 -16.67
CA GLY A 203 27.33 -1.42 -16.96
C GLY A 203 25.86 -1.78 -17.20
N TYR A 204 24.95 -0.81 -17.21
CA TYR A 204 23.62 -0.93 -17.78
C TYR A 204 23.57 -0.25 -19.15
N SER A 205 22.66 -0.69 -20.02
CA SER A 205 22.30 0.07 -21.24
C SER A 205 21.35 1.23 -20.88
N THR A 206 21.09 2.14 -21.81
CA THR A 206 20.10 3.24 -21.70
C THR A 206 19.28 3.25 -22.98
N THR A 207 18.06 2.72 -22.94
CA THR A 207 17.29 2.49 -24.17
C THR A 207 16.28 3.58 -24.51
N LEU A 208 16.08 4.54 -23.60
CA LEU A 208 15.06 5.59 -23.68
C LEU A 208 13.65 5.03 -23.96
N GLY A 209 13.36 3.81 -23.50
CA GLY A 209 12.15 3.05 -23.80
C GLY A 209 12.05 2.47 -25.22
N SER A 210 13.10 2.57 -26.05
CA SER A 210 13.12 2.05 -27.42
C SER A 210 13.84 0.69 -27.53
N LEU A 211 14.08 0.21 -28.75
CA LEU A 211 14.74 -1.08 -29.02
C LEU A 211 16.28 -1.01 -29.14
N LYS A 212 16.87 0.17 -28.98
CA LYS A 212 18.31 0.40 -29.14
C LYS A 212 18.91 0.92 -27.85
N ASP A 213 20.20 0.70 -27.68
CA ASP A 213 21.00 1.36 -26.66
C ASP A 213 21.47 2.74 -27.14
N TYR A 214 21.38 3.73 -26.26
CA TYR A 214 21.77 5.12 -26.45
C TYR A 214 22.64 5.62 -25.28
N ALA A 215 23.15 4.72 -24.43
CA ALA A 215 24.04 5.10 -23.33
C ALA A 215 25.26 5.88 -23.86
N GLU A 216 25.58 6.99 -23.21
CA GLU A 216 26.78 7.77 -23.53
C GLU A 216 28.03 6.90 -23.30
N ILE A 217 28.92 6.87 -24.30
CA ILE A 217 30.19 6.14 -24.21
C ILE A 217 31.18 7.04 -23.45
N PRO A 218 31.56 6.72 -22.21
CA PRO A 218 32.44 7.58 -21.45
C PRO A 218 33.86 7.55 -22.02
N ALA A 219 34.62 8.63 -21.82
CA ALA A 219 36.05 8.61 -22.10
C ALA A 219 36.76 7.57 -21.21
N GLU A 220 37.91 7.06 -21.66
CA GLU A 220 38.63 6.00 -20.94
C GLU A 220 38.93 6.40 -19.48
N GLY A 221 38.51 5.53 -18.54
CA GLY A 221 38.63 5.77 -17.10
C GLY A 221 37.57 6.70 -16.48
N GLN A 222 36.58 7.16 -17.24
CA GLN A 222 35.43 7.92 -16.74
C GLN A 222 34.18 7.03 -16.59
N SER A 223 33.27 7.45 -15.72
CA SER A 223 31.96 6.84 -15.50
C SER A 223 30.93 7.49 -16.43
N SER A 224 30.00 6.72 -16.98
CA SER A 224 28.82 7.28 -17.69
C SER A 224 27.63 7.49 -16.74
N THR A 225 27.74 7.07 -15.48
CA THR A 225 26.67 7.21 -14.49
C THR A 225 26.27 8.68 -14.30
N SER A 226 24.99 8.96 -14.52
CA SER A 226 24.36 10.28 -14.36
C SER A 226 24.68 10.85 -12.98
N TRP A 227 25.06 12.14 -12.89
CA TRP A 227 25.53 12.76 -11.64
C TRP A 227 24.58 12.52 -10.47
N ILE A 228 23.26 12.64 -10.69
CA ILE A 228 22.28 12.44 -9.62
C ILE A 228 22.11 10.97 -9.21
N VAL A 229 22.38 10.02 -10.12
CA VAL A 229 22.37 8.59 -9.82
C VAL A 229 23.59 8.25 -8.95
N ARG A 230 24.77 8.76 -9.34
CA ARG A 230 25.99 8.69 -8.54
C ARG A 230 25.79 9.27 -7.14
N LYS A 231 25.01 10.35 -6.99
CA LYS A 231 24.68 10.93 -5.67
C LYS A 231 23.81 10.01 -4.80
N LEU A 232 22.93 9.21 -5.38
CA LEU A 232 22.21 8.16 -4.64
C LEU A 232 23.14 7.00 -4.24
N GLU A 233 24.06 6.59 -5.12
CA GLU A 233 25.06 5.55 -4.80
C GLU A 233 26.03 6.01 -3.68
N GLU A 234 26.48 7.27 -3.73
CA GLU A 234 27.28 7.91 -2.68
C GLU A 234 26.52 8.00 -1.34
N ALA A 235 25.18 8.07 -1.37
CA ALA A 235 24.32 7.97 -0.18
C ALA A 235 24.05 6.51 0.29
N GLY A 236 24.58 5.51 -0.42
CA GLY A 236 24.47 4.09 -0.09
C GLY A 236 23.21 3.38 -0.60
N VAL A 237 22.42 4.02 -1.46
CA VAL A 237 21.18 3.44 -2.03
C VAL A 237 21.49 2.21 -2.88
N VAL A 238 20.68 1.15 -2.75
CA VAL A 238 20.80 -0.07 -3.56
C VAL A 238 19.92 0.06 -4.81
N ILE A 239 20.55 0.37 -5.95
CA ILE A 239 19.85 0.48 -7.23
C ILE A 239 19.61 -0.92 -7.81
N LEU A 240 18.34 -1.33 -7.82
CA LEU A 240 17.88 -2.64 -8.31
C LEU A 240 17.89 -2.75 -9.85
N GLY A 241 17.92 -1.64 -10.58
CA GLY A 241 18.02 -1.63 -12.03
C GLY A 241 17.29 -0.50 -12.74
N LYS A 242 17.07 -0.71 -14.05
CA LYS A 242 16.45 0.24 -14.98
C LYS A 242 14.96 -0.06 -15.12
N LEU A 243 14.12 0.98 -15.00
CA LEU A 243 12.66 0.90 -15.00
C LEU A 243 12.04 1.33 -16.34
N ALA A 244 10.94 0.69 -16.70
CA ALA A 244 10.19 0.95 -17.92
C ALA A 244 9.71 2.41 -18.03
N MET A 245 9.61 2.91 -19.27
CA MET A 245 9.10 4.24 -19.57
C MET A 245 8.34 4.27 -20.91
N HIS A 246 7.56 5.33 -21.13
CA HIS A 246 7.08 5.64 -22.48
C HIS A 246 8.28 6.00 -23.38
N GLU A 247 8.35 5.43 -24.59
CA GLU A 247 9.48 5.62 -25.51
C GLU A 247 9.76 7.11 -25.79
N PHE A 248 11.03 7.52 -25.61
CA PHE A 248 11.56 8.89 -25.61
C PHE A 248 10.83 9.91 -24.72
N GLY A 249 9.94 9.43 -23.85
CA GLY A 249 9.11 10.24 -22.99
C GLY A 249 8.10 11.15 -23.70
N LEU A 250 7.72 10.82 -24.94
CA LEU A 250 6.95 11.70 -25.82
C LEU A 250 5.44 11.77 -25.52
N ASP A 251 4.88 10.83 -24.75
CA ASP A 251 3.47 10.83 -24.34
C ASP A 251 3.31 10.48 -22.84
N THR A 252 2.10 10.72 -22.35
CA THR A 252 1.68 10.79 -20.95
C THR A 252 0.93 9.55 -20.47
N THR A 253 0.74 8.54 -21.32
CA THR A 253 0.08 7.29 -20.95
C THR A 253 1.01 6.34 -20.22
N GLY A 254 2.27 6.22 -20.65
CA GLY A 254 3.16 5.15 -20.22
C GLY A 254 3.13 3.91 -21.14
N ASN A 255 2.27 3.89 -22.17
CA ASN A 255 2.19 2.82 -23.16
C ASN A 255 3.54 2.63 -23.88
N ASN A 256 4.02 1.40 -23.98
CA ASN A 256 5.23 1.04 -24.70
C ASN A 256 5.07 -0.36 -25.31
N PRO A 257 4.80 -0.46 -26.63
CA PRO A 257 4.67 -1.73 -27.33
C PRO A 257 6.00 -2.46 -27.57
N ASN A 258 7.14 -1.75 -27.48
CA ASN A 258 8.47 -2.30 -27.75
C ASN A 258 9.01 -3.11 -26.57
N GLN A 259 8.82 -2.60 -25.35
CA GLN A 259 9.38 -3.18 -24.11
C GLN A 259 8.32 -3.75 -23.16
N GLY A 260 7.05 -3.56 -23.45
CA GLY A 260 5.96 -3.87 -22.52
C GLY A 260 5.56 -2.65 -21.68
N THR A 261 4.40 -2.74 -21.04
CA THR A 261 3.78 -1.61 -20.35
C THR A 261 3.30 -2.01 -18.96
N PRO A 262 3.76 -1.36 -17.87
CA PRO A 262 3.21 -1.58 -16.55
C PRO A 262 1.82 -0.92 -16.45
N LEU A 263 0.83 -1.72 -16.05
CA LEU A 263 -0.56 -1.31 -15.86
C LEU A 263 -0.74 -0.67 -14.48
N ASN A 264 -1.75 0.18 -14.30
CA ASN A 264 -1.94 0.92 -13.06
C ASN A 264 -2.15 -0.03 -11.85
N PRO A 265 -1.37 0.08 -10.75
CA PRO A 265 -1.51 -0.79 -9.58
C PRO A 265 -2.90 -0.81 -8.94
N PHE A 266 -3.66 0.28 -9.05
CA PHE A 266 -5.03 0.34 -8.52
C PHE A 266 -6.08 -0.23 -9.48
N ASN A 267 -5.82 -0.22 -10.79
CA ASN A 267 -6.74 -0.77 -11.79
C ASN A 267 -6.01 -1.19 -13.09
N PRO A 268 -5.89 -2.50 -13.41
CA PRO A 268 -5.16 -2.95 -14.59
C PRO A 268 -5.82 -2.58 -15.93
N LYS A 269 -7.04 -2.01 -15.94
CA LYS A 269 -7.68 -1.45 -17.15
C LYS A 269 -7.21 -0.03 -17.49
N TYR A 270 -6.29 0.52 -16.69
CA TYR A 270 -5.73 1.86 -16.84
C TYR A 270 -4.21 1.80 -16.95
N TYR A 271 -3.62 2.77 -17.63
CA TYR A 271 -2.17 2.97 -17.56
C TYR A 271 -1.74 3.67 -16.27
N THR A 272 -0.48 3.46 -15.93
CA THR A 272 0.27 4.13 -14.84
C THR A 272 0.41 5.63 -15.02
N GLY A 273 0.23 6.15 -16.24
CA GLY A 273 0.66 7.50 -16.60
C GLY A 273 2.12 7.50 -17.06
N GLY A 274 2.55 8.60 -17.67
CA GLY A 274 3.81 8.65 -18.38
C GLY A 274 4.49 10.02 -18.38
N SER A 275 5.77 10.07 -18.70
CA SER A 275 6.56 8.93 -19.21
C SER A 275 7.21 8.05 -18.14
N SER A 276 7.23 8.44 -16.86
CA SER A 276 7.83 7.65 -15.76
C SER A 276 6.91 6.53 -15.24
N SER A 277 6.47 5.64 -16.13
CA SER A 277 5.51 4.57 -15.85
C SER A 277 6.05 3.51 -14.89
N GLY A 278 7.26 2.99 -15.12
CA GLY A 278 7.94 2.06 -14.22
C GLY A 278 8.25 2.64 -12.83
N PRO A 279 8.84 3.86 -12.71
CA PRO A 279 9.07 4.53 -11.42
C PRO A 279 7.83 4.66 -10.54
N ALA A 280 6.71 5.15 -11.09
CA ALA A 280 5.49 5.28 -10.29
C ALA A 280 4.86 3.91 -9.95
N TYR A 281 4.93 2.94 -10.86
CA TYR A 281 4.50 1.57 -10.58
C TYR A 281 5.28 0.95 -9.42
N ALA A 282 6.62 0.99 -9.48
CA ALA A 282 7.48 0.31 -8.51
C ALA A 282 7.30 0.87 -7.08
N VAL A 283 7.11 2.18 -6.96
CA VAL A 283 6.82 2.84 -5.68
C VAL A 283 5.39 2.52 -5.19
N SER A 284 4.40 2.58 -6.08
CA SER A 284 2.98 2.37 -5.75
C SER A 284 2.68 0.91 -5.37
N ALA A 285 3.32 -0.05 -6.05
CA ALA A 285 3.26 -1.48 -5.73
C ALA A 285 4.08 -1.87 -4.48
N GLY A 286 4.78 -0.93 -3.84
CA GLY A 286 5.53 -1.17 -2.60
C GLY A 286 6.87 -1.86 -2.77
N LEU A 287 7.37 -2.05 -4.00
CA LEU A 287 8.65 -2.71 -4.29
C LEU A 287 9.86 -1.89 -3.83
N VAL A 288 9.75 -0.55 -3.92
CA VAL A 288 10.76 0.41 -3.47
C VAL A 288 10.09 1.62 -2.81
N PRO A 289 10.66 2.22 -1.75
CA PRO A 289 10.14 3.46 -1.16
C PRO A 289 10.35 4.70 -2.04
N LEU A 290 11.33 4.67 -2.95
CA LEU A 290 11.70 5.79 -3.83
C LEU A 290 12.28 5.32 -5.17
N ALA A 291 12.11 6.14 -6.21
CA ALA A 291 12.65 5.92 -7.55
C ALA A 291 12.97 7.26 -8.24
N LEU A 292 13.85 7.26 -9.24
CA LEU A 292 14.08 8.44 -10.09
C LEU A 292 13.24 8.41 -11.36
N GLY A 293 12.70 9.57 -11.75
CA GLY A 293 11.98 9.80 -13.01
C GLY A 293 12.39 11.12 -13.67
N SER A 294 11.77 11.47 -14.78
CA SER A 294 12.03 12.74 -15.47
C SER A 294 10.73 13.41 -15.90
N ASP A 295 10.73 14.75 -16.00
CA ASP A 295 9.53 15.56 -16.19
C ASP A 295 9.76 16.66 -17.25
N GLY A 296 9.34 16.40 -18.50
CA GLY A 296 9.30 17.37 -19.61
C GLY A 296 7.93 18.00 -19.87
N GLY A 297 6.85 17.33 -19.46
CA GLY A 297 5.47 17.78 -19.60
C GLY A 297 4.54 17.23 -18.53
N GLY A 298 5.04 17.05 -17.30
CA GLY A 298 4.37 16.34 -16.22
C GLY A 298 4.83 14.90 -16.02
N SER A 299 5.92 14.45 -16.64
CA SER A 299 6.29 13.02 -16.63
C SER A 299 6.76 12.43 -15.29
N ILE A 300 6.94 13.24 -14.24
CA ILE A 300 6.98 12.76 -12.83
C ILE A 300 5.58 12.89 -12.20
N ARG A 301 4.93 14.03 -12.42
CA ARG A 301 3.71 14.42 -11.71
C ARG A 301 2.44 13.68 -12.17
N ILE A 302 2.25 13.46 -13.47
CA ILE A 302 1.14 12.67 -14.04
C ILE A 302 1.14 11.24 -13.51
N PRO A 303 2.23 10.45 -13.60
CA PRO A 303 2.22 9.10 -13.04
C PRO A 303 2.22 9.10 -11.49
N GLY A 304 2.76 10.13 -10.84
CA GLY A 304 2.56 10.34 -9.39
C GLY A 304 1.06 10.47 -9.01
N SER A 305 0.31 11.31 -9.75
CA SER A 305 -1.15 11.45 -9.64
C SER A 305 -1.85 10.11 -9.80
N PHE A 306 -1.66 9.45 -10.96
CA PHE A 306 -2.40 8.23 -11.32
C PHE A 306 -2.00 7.00 -10.51
N CYS A 307 -0.84 6.96 -9.86
CA CYS A 307 -0.41 5.84 -9.02
C CYS A 307 -0.44 6.13 -7.51
N SER A 308 -1.00 7.25 -7.05
CA SER A 308 -1.01 7.63 -5.62
C SER A 308 0.40 7.74 -4.99
N VAL A 309 1.32 8.36 -5.71
CA VAL A 309 2.75 8.50 -5.38
C VAL A 309 3.14 9.98 -5.33
N PHE A 310 4.02 10.36 -4.39
CA PHE A 310 4.54 11.71 -4.31
C PHE A 310 5.63 11.91 -5.36
N GLY A 311 5.68 13.08 -5.99
CA GLY A 311 6.67 13.37 -7.04
C GLY A 311 7.06 14.83 -7.07
N LEU A 312 8.36 15.10 -7.08
CA LEU A 312 8.93 16.44 -7.18
C LEU A 312 9.51 16.67 -8.58
N LYS A 313 9.03 17.71 -9.25
CA LYS A 313 9.65 18.34 -10.41
C LYS A 313 10.48 19.52 -9.89
N PRO A 314 11.83 19.46 -9.86
CA PRO A 314 12.66 20.58 -9.38
C PRO A 314 12.68 21.76 -10.36
N THR A 315 13.25 22.89 -9.94
CA THR A 315 13.50 24.06 -10.80
C THR A 315 14.32 23.65 -12.02
N HIS A 316 14.10 24.28 -13.17
CA HIS A 316 14.84 23.94 -14.38
C HIS A 316 16.37 24.12 -14.20
N ASN A 317 17.13 23.14 -14.68
CA ASN A 317 18.58 22.98 -14.50
C ASN A 317 19.09 22.89 -13.04
N ARG A 318 18.20 22.75 -12.04
CA ARG A 318 18.61 22.48 -10.64
C ARG A 318 19.31 21.13 -10.51
N LEU A 319 18.76 20.10 -11.13
CA LEU A 319 19.39 18.79 -11.27
C LEU A 319 19.89 18.66 -12.70
N THR A 320 21.14 18.26 -12.88
CA THR A 320 21.75 18.06 -14.21
C THR A 320 21.60 16.61 -14.65
N SER A 321 21.37 16.40 -15.95
CA SER A 321 21.39 15.06 -16.56
C SER A 321 22.80 14.53 -16.82
N TRP A 322 23.81 15.40 -16.75
CA TRP A 322 25.18 15.11 -17.16
C TRP A 322 25.77 13.89 -16.40
N PRO A 323 26.56 13.00 -17.06
CA PRO A 323 26.97 13.06 -18.47
C PRO A 323 25.86 12.75 -19.49
N GLY A 324 24.76 12.12 -19.09
CA GLY A 324 23.66 11.75 -19.98
C GLY A 324 22.92 12.92 -20.63
N ALA A 325 22.37 12.64 -21.82
CA ALA A 325 21.70 13.64 -22.66
C ALA A 325 20.32 14.06 -22.12
N ASN A 326 20.00 15.37 -22.24
CA ASN A 326 18.64 15.88 -22.07
C ASN A 326 18.01 16.18 -23.44
N HIS A 327 17.07 15.35 -23.88
CA HIS A 327 16.45 15.45 -25.20
C HIS A 327 15.31 16.50 -25.31
N SER A 328 14.95 17.18 -24.21
CA SER A 328 14.15 18.41 -24.24
C SER A 328 14.74 19.45 -23.28
N PRO A 329 15.92 20.01 -23.60
CA PRO A 329 16.72 20.81 -22.69
C PRO A 329 16.07 22.15 -22.32
N THR A 330 14.96 22.55 -22.96
CA THR A 330 14.24 23.79 -22.61
C THR A 330 13.04 23.58 -21.67
N CYS A 331 12.69 22.32 -21.35
CA CYS A 331 11.46 21.98 -20.60
C CYS A 331 11.63 20.82 -19.61
N ALA A 332 12.50 19.86 -19.92
CA ALA A 332 12.69 18.64 -19.13
C ALA A 332 13.70 18.81 -17.99
N VAL A 333 13.37 18.16 -16.88
CA VAL A 333 14.21 18.03 -15.69
C VAL A 333 14.19 16.59 -15.19
N GLN A 334 15.17 16.26 -14.35
CA GLN A 334 15.21 15.03 -13.57
C GLN A 334 14.63 15.27 -12.16
N GLY A 335 14.16 14.23 -11.47
CA GLY A 335 13.61 14.36 -10.12
C GLY A 335 13.09 13.06 -9.48
N PRO A 336 12.82 13.06 -8.18
CA PRO A 336 12.42 11.87 -7.43
C PRO A 336 10.90 11.64 -7.43
N LEU A 337 10.52 10.36 -7.37
CA LEU A 337 9.23 9.87 -6.92
C LEU A 337 9.43 9.10 -5.61
N ALA A 338 8.50 9.21 -4.67
CA ALA A 338 8.59 8.48 -3.41
C ALA A 338 7.21 8.18 -2.80
N VAL A 339 7.19 7.20 -1.91
CA VAL A 339 5.96 6.65 -1.32
C VAL A 339 5.34 7.57 -0.26
N ASP A 340 6.15 8.46 0.33
CA ASP A 340 5.80 9.47 1.32
C ASP A 340 6.74 10.68 1.21
N MET A 341 6.43 11.75 1.94
CA MET A 341 7.23 12.97 1.94
C MET A 341 8.60 12.82 2.61
N GLN A 342 8.73 11.99 3.64
CA GLN A 342 10.02 11.77 4.31
C GLN A 342 11.05 11.16 3.36
N SER A 343 10.63 10.17 2.57
CA SER A 343 11.44 9.51 1.53
C SER A 343 11.69 10.45 0.34
N LEU A 344 10.71 11.27 -0.05
CA LEU A 344 10.88 12.26 -1.14
C LEU A 344 11.92 13.33 -0.79
N VAL A 345 11.88 13.83 0.44
CA VAL A 345 12.82 14.82 0.97
C VAL A 345 14.22 14.24 1.06
N ALA A 346 14.39 13.05 1.65
CA ALA A 346 15.69 12.39 1.75
C ALA A 346 16.30 12.13 0.36
N ALA A 347 15.50 11.66 -0.61
CA ALA A 347 15.94 11.48 -1.98
C ALA A 347 16.35 12.81 -2.64
N TYR A 348 15.58 13.89 -2.46
CA TYR A 348 15.92 15.21 -2.98
C TYR A 348 17.20 15.77 -2.35
N GLU A 349 17.35 15.70 -1.03
CA GLU A 349 18.53 16.21 -0.33
C GLU A 349 19.82 15.49 -0.74
N ALA A 350 19.76 14.18 -1.02
CA ALA A 350 20.89 13.42 -1.56
C ALA A 350 21.29 13.88 -2.98
N ILE A 351 20.33 14.05 -3.88
CA ILE A 351 20.61 14.34 -5.31
C ILE A 351 20.80 15.82 -5.63
N ALA A 352 20.40 16.74 -4.75
CA ALA A 352 20.38 18.18 -5.02
C ALA A 352 21.71 18.89 -4.84
N GLU A 353 22.80 18.17 -4.59
CA GLU A 353 24.16 18.72 -4.63
C GLU A 353 24.57 18.97 -6.10
N PRO A 354 24.80 20.23 -6.51
CA PRO A 354 25.05 20.59 -7.90
C PRO A 354 26.36 19.97 -8.43
N HIS A 355 26.35 19.57 -9.70
CA HIS A 355 27.59 19.21 -10.38
C HIS A 355 28.46 20.46 -10.59
N PRO A 356 29.81 20.40 -10.46
CA PRO A 356 30.68 21.57 -10.59
C PRO A 356 30.62 22.34 -11.92
N SER A 357 30.05 21.77 -12.99
CA SER A 357 29.82 22.47 -14.27
C SER A 357 28.50 23.28 -14.31
N THR A 358 27.66 23.20 -13.28
CA THR A 358 26.37 23.89 -13.22
C THR A 358 26.51 25.28 -12.58
N GLN A 359 25.56 26.17 -12.89
CA GLN A 359 25.55 27.54 -12.35
C GLN A 359 24.82 27.65 -10.99
N PHE A 360 24.19 26.57 -10.53
CA PHE A 360 23.54 26.53 -9.22
C PHE A 360 24.59 26.42 -8.11
N PRO A 361 24.59 27.32 -7.11
CA PRO A 361 25.50 27.20 -5.98
C PRO A 361 25.12 26.02 -5.07
N PRO A 362 26.07 25.46 -4.30
CA PRO A 362 25.80 24.39 -3.33
C PRO A 362 24.65 24.72 -2.39
N LEU A 363 23.91 23.69 -1.98
CA LEU A 363 22.62 23.83 -1.31
C LEU A 363 22.69 24.64 0.00
N ALA A 364 23.80 24.50 0.75
CA ALA A 364 24.07 25.26 1.96
C ALA A 364 24.17 26.78 1.72
N LEU A 365 24.66 27.20 0.54
CA LEU A 365 24.91 28.60 0.17
C LEU A 365 23.70 29.28 -0.52
N GLN A 366 22.55 28.60 -0.59
CA GLN A 366 21.31 29.15 -1.17
C GLN A 366 20.41 29.81 -0.11
N PRO A 367 19.78 30.97 -0.40
CA PRO A 367 18.85 31.63 0.51
C PRO A 367 17.48 30.91 0.61
N SER A 368 17.09 30.47 1.81
CA SER A 368 15.85 29.71 2.06
C SER A 368 14.55 30.46 1.69
N PRO A 369 13.58 29.75 1.08
CA PRO A 369 12.12 29.95 1.10
C PRO A 369 11.54 30.97 2.10
N PRO A 370 10.69 31.98 1.77
CA PRO A 370 9.79 32.51 2.79
C PRO A 370 8.60 31.53 2.84
N VAL A 371 8.52 30.67 3.86
CA VAL A 371 7.43 29.69 3.93
C VAL A 371 6.13 30.42 4.31
N THR A 372 5.50 31.04 3.31
CA THR A 372 4.21 31.70 3.43
C THR A 372 3.11 30.71 3.09
N LYS A 373 2.10 30.63 3.96
CA LYS A 373 0.96 29.74 3.73
C LYS A 373 -0.10 30.41 2.87
N VAL A 374 0.25 30.69 1.61
CA VAL A 374 -0.61 31.38 0.63
C VAL A 374 -0.79 30.51 -0.62
N LEU A 375 -2.05 30.24 -0.97
CA LEU A 375 -2.44 29.38 -2.08
C LEU A 375 -3.12 30.22 -3.17
N GLY A 376 -2.48 30.31 -4.34
CA GLY A 376 -3.01 30.98 -5.52
C GLY A 376 -3.99 30.07 -6.25
N ILE A 377 -5.26 30.48 -6.34
CA ILE A 377 -6.36 29.74 -6.96
C ILE A 377 -6.81 30.42 -8.25
N PHE A 378 -6.69 29.72 -9.39
CA PHE A 378 -7.29 30.14 -10.66
C PHE A 378 -8.53 29.29 -10.97
N ASP A 379 -9.67 29.66 -10.38
CA ASP A 379 -10.89 28.84 -10.39
C ASP A 379 -11.37 28.46 -11.80
N ALA A 380 -11.34 29.41 -12.74
CA ALA A 380 -11.78 29.16 -14.12
C ALA A 380 -10.95 28.06 -14.82
N TRP A 381 -9.67 27.92 -14.46
CA TRP A 381 -8.80 26.86 -14.97
C TRP A 381 -9.05 25.55 -14.24
N ILE A 382 -9.14 25.55 -12.91
CA ILE A 382 -9.43 24.35 -12.10
C ILE A 382 -10.76 23.69 -12.49
N SER A 383 -11.77 24.50 -12.84
CA SER A 383 -13.08 24.03 -13.30
C SER A 383 -13.08 23.27 -14.64
N ARG A 384 -11.91 23.08 -15.28
CA ARG A 384 -11.71 22.21 -16.43
C ARG A 384 -11.57 20.73 -16.07
N ALA A 385 -11.27 20.42 -14.80
CA ALA A 385 -11.14 19.03 -14.36
C ALA A 385 -12.50 18.32 -14.28
N GLN A 386 -12.49 16.99 -14.34
CA GLN A 386 -13.67 16.15 -14.08
C GLN A 386 -14.25 16.43 -12.67
N PRO A 387 -15.57 16.34 -12.45
CA PRO A 387 -16.21 16.73 -11.19
C PRO A 387 -15.59 16.08 -9.94
N GLY A 388 -15.37 14.76 -9.91
CA GLY A 388 -14.71 14.10 -8.77
C GLY A 388 -13.28 14.59 -8.53
N VAL A 389 -12.52 14.91 -9.59
CA VAL A 389 -11.18 15.50 -9.48
C VAL A 389 -11.23 16.89 -8.84
N GLN A 390 -12.20 17.73 -9.25
CA GLN A 390 -12.41 19.03 -8.61
C GLN A 390 -12.76 18.89 -7.13
N SER A 391 -13.69 17.99 -6.80
CA SER A 391 -14.15 17.76 -5.41
C SER A 391 -13.03 17.32 -4.49
N LEU A 392 -12.20 16.36 -4.91
CA LEU A 392 -11.04 15.88 -4.14
C LEU A 392 -10.01 16.99 -3.89
N VAL A 393 -9.66 17.73 -4.94
CA VAL A 393 -8.64 18.79 -4.84
C VAL A 393 -9.12 19.95 -3.98
N ARG A 394 -10.38 20.38 -4.14
CA ARG A 394 -10.97 21.45 -3.29
C ARG A 394 -11.07 21.01 -1.83
N GLY A 395 -11.53 19.79 -1.55
CA GLY A 395 -11.59 19.24 -0.19
C GLY A 395 -10.21 19.16 0.50
N LEU A 396 -9.14 18.81 -0.23
CA LEU A 396 -7.78 18.82 0.33
C LEU A 396 -7.26 20.25 0.56
N VAL A 397 -7.57 21.21 -0.33
CA VAL A 397 -7.25 22.64 -0.13
C VAL A 397 -7.98 23.22 1.09
N GLU A 398 -9.25 22.88 1.28
CA GLU A 398 -10.04 23.29 2.46
C GLU A 398 -9.48 22.68 3.75
N SER A 399 -9.09 21.40 3.73
CA SER A 399 -8.41 20.71 4.84
C SER A 399 -7.07 21.38 5.19
N LEU A 400 -6.28 21.77 4.19
CA LEU A 400 -5.03 22.52 4.35
C LEU A 400 -5.27 23.91 4.95
N ALA A 401 -6.25 24.66 4.44
CA ALA A 401 -6.62 25.97 4.98
C ALA A 401 -7.04 25.87 6.45
N ALA A 402 -7.94 24.93 6.78
CA ALA A 402 -8.49 24.76 8.12
C ALA A 402 -7.49 24.23 9.15
N LYS A 403 -6.67 23.23 8.79
CA LYS A 403 -5.76 22.55 9.74
C LYS A 403 -4.37 23.18 9.82
N HIS A 404 -3.87 23.71 8.70
CA HIS A 404 -2.49 24.21 8.60
C HIS A 404 -2.42 25.75 8.43
N GLY A 405 -3.56 26.45 8.31
CA GLY A 405 -3.62 27.92 8.29
C GLY A 405 -3.27 28.54 6.94
N TYR A 406 -3.54 27.85 5.83
CA TYR A 406 -3.34 28.40 4.48
C TYR A 406 -4.43 29.41 4.10
N THR A 407 -4.00 30.55 3.56
CA THR A 407 -4.86 31.60 3.00
C THR A 407 -4.98 31.43 1.49
N LEU A 408 -6.22 31.40 0.97
CA LEU A 408 -6.48 31.34 -0.46
C LEU A 408 -6.52 32.76 -1.04
N VAL A 409 -5.84 32.97 -2.17
CA VAL A 409 -5.89 34.23 -2.94
C VAL A 409 -6.29 33.94 -4.39
N PRO A 410 -7.22 34.71 -4.99
CA PRO A 410 -7.56 34.56 -6.39
C PRO A 410 -6.40 35.05 -7.27
N ILE A 411 -6.09 34.28 -8.30
CA ILE A 411 -5.14 34.64 -9.35
C ILE A 411 -5.73 34.31 -10.73
N ASP A 412 -5.29 35.06 -11.73
CA ASP A 412 -5.50 34.74 -13.14
C ASP A 412 -4.16 34.35 -13.76
N ILE A 413 -4.18 33.53 -14.81
CA ILE A 413 -2.99 33.25 -15.64
C ILE A 413 -3.38 33.52 -17.10
N PRO A 414 -2.69 34.40 -17.84
CA PRO A 414 -3.04 34.75 -19.20
C PRO A 414 -2.73 33.62 -20.20
N PHE A 415 -3.62 33.41 -21.18
CA PHE A 415 -3.44 32.46 -22.29
C PHE A 415 -3.00 31.03 -21.91
N PRO A 416 -3.62 30.34 -20.92
CA PRO A 416 -3.14 29.03 -20.49
C PRO A 416 -3.38 27.92 -21.55
N ALA A 417 -4.38 28.09 -22.43
CA ALA A 417 -4.61 27.17 -23.55
C ALA A 417 -3.50 27.29 -24.60
N GLU A 418 -3.16 28.51 -25.02
CA GLU A 418 -2.03 28.78 -25.91
C GLU A 418 -0.68 28.45 -25.28
N GLY A 419 -0.54 28.65 -23.96
CA GLY A 419 0.65 28.27 -23.20
C GLY A 419 0.90 26.77 -23.23
N GLN A 420 -0.15 25.95 -23.10
CA GLN A 420 -0.07 24.51 -23.30
C GLN A 420 0.33 24.15 -24.74
N MET A 421 -0.20 24.84 -25.76
CA MET A 421 0.20 24.63 -27.15
C MET A 421 1.66 25.01 -27.40
N ALA A 422 2.11 26.12 -26.82
CA ALA A 422 3.50 26.59 -26.90
C ALA A 422 4.47 25.61 -26.21
N HIS A 423 4.08 25.04 -25.07
CA HIS A 423 4.82 23.97 -24.39
C HIS A 423 4.92 22.71 -25.25
N ALA A 424 3.80 22.15 -25.69
CA ALA A 424 3.78 20.92 -26.48
C ALA A 424 4.54 21.09 -27.82
N LEU A 425 4.36 22.23 -28.49
CA LEU A 425 5.12 22.62 -29.68
C LEU A 425 6.63 22.66 -29.40
N THR A 426 7.04 23.24 -28.28
CA THR A 426 8.46 23.37 -27.90
C THR A 426 9.06 21.99 -27.61
N VAL A 427 8.44 21.17 -26.76
CA VAL A 427 8.94 19.82 -26.42
C VAL A 427 9.05 18.93 -27.67
N LEU A 428 8.05 18.94 -28.55
CA LEU A 428 8.10 18.15 -29.79
C LEU A 428 9.15 18.67 -30.76
N THR A 429 9.44 19.98 -30.78
CA THR A 429 10.48 20.57 -31.64
C THR A 429 11.88 20.25 -31.12
N ASP A 430 12.11 20.38 -29.81
CA ASP A 430 13.35 19.95 -29.13
C ASP A 430 13.64 18.47 -29.45
N ALA A 431 12.68 17.57 -29.16
CA ALA A 431 12.82 16.14 -29.42
C ALA A 431 13.03 15.82 -30.91
N SER A 432 12.34 16.51 -31.81
CA SER A 432 12.52 16.33 -33.26
C SER A 432 13.90 16.74 -33.79
N THR A 433 14.66 17.49 -32.99
CA THR A 433 15.97 18.05 -33.33
C THR A 433 17.11 17.36 -32.57
N LEU A 434 16.86 16.89 -31.35
CA LEU A 434 17.89 16.43 -30.40
C LEU A 434 17.80 14.93 -30.04
N LEU A 435 16.78 14.22 -30.52
CA LEU A 435 16.76 12.76 -30.38
C LEU A 435 17.83 12.12 -31.29
N PRO A 436 18.46 11.02 -30.83
CA PRO A 436 19.42 10.24 -31.61
C PRO A 436 18.72 9.46 -32.74
N ASP A 437 19.31 8.38 -33.27
CA ASP A 437 18.76 7.63 -34.39
C ASP A 437 17.34 7.06 -34.14
N THR A 438 16.33 7.81 -34.58
CA THR A 438 14.90 7.47 -34.47
C THR A 438 14.41 6.44 -35.52
N SER A 439 15.27 5.65 -36.13
CA SER A 439 14.81 4.51 -36.95
C SER A 439 14.27 3.39 -36.05
N GLY A 440 13.14 2.77 -36.43
CA GLY A 440 12.51 1.68 -35.66
C GLY A 440 11.56 2.09 -34.53
N ILE A 441 11.35 3.39 -34.29
CA ILE A 441 10.46 3.88 -33.22
C ILE A 441 8.97 3.55 -33.45
N THR A 442 8.19 3.59 -32.37
CA THR A 442 6.75 3.28 -32.38
C THR A 442 5.95 4.22 -33.28
N ALA A 443 4.85 3.72 -33.84
CA ALA A 443 3.99 4.48 -34.76
C ALA A 443 3.36 5.73 -34.11
N ALA A 444 3.02 5.67 -32.81
CA ALA A 444 2.55 6.83 -32.04
C ALA A 444 3.61 7.95 -32.01
N ASN A 445 4.86 7.59 -31.66
CA ASN A 445 5.96 8.55 -31.57
C ASN A 445 6.38 9.13 -32.92
N LYS A 446 6.26 8.36 -34.02
CA LYS A 446 6.45 8.88 -35.38
C LYS A 446 5.51 10.05 -35.67
N ILE A 447 4.23 9.94 -35.30
CA ILE A 447 3.25 11.02 -35.47
C ILE A 447 3.68 12.26 -34.67
N LEU A 448 4.08 12.08 -33.41
CA LEU A 448 4.51 13.18 -32.53
C LEU A 448 5.77 13.90 -33.06
N LEU A 449 6.81 13.15 -33.48
CA LEU A 449 8.00 13.74 -34.09
C LEU A 449 7.73 14.34 -35.47
N SER A 450 6.80 13.78 -36.25
CA SER A 450 6.33 14.41 -37.49
C SER A 450 5.70 15.78 -37.20
N LEU A 451 4.87 15.91 -36.16
CA LEU A 451 4.30 17.20 -35.76
C LEU A 451 5.41 18.20 -35.36
N GLY A 452 6.38 17.78 -34.54
CA GLY A 452 7.53 18.60 -34.16
C GLY A 452 8.35 19.09 -35.36
N ARG A 453 8.70 18.21 -36.30
CA ARG A 453 9.39 18.55 -37.58
C ARG A 453 8.60 19.47 -38.51
N THR A 454 7.32 19.73 -38.22
CA THR A 454 6.44 20.58 -39.05
C THR A 454 6.27 21.98 -38.49
N THR A 455 6.65 22.20 -37.23
CA THR A 455 6.63 23.50 -36.56
C THR A 455 7.47 24.53 -37.32
N PRO A 456 6.88 25.62 -37.83
CA PRO A 456 7.65 26.71 -38.41
C PRO A 456 8.44 27.45 -37.33
N SER A 457 9.65 27.90 -37.66
CA SER A 457 10.49 28.70 -36.75
C SER A 457 9.81 29.98 -36.23
N THR A 458 8.89 30.54 -37.02
CA THR A 458 8.03 31.67 -36.62
C THR A 458 7.08 31.34 -35.48
N ASP A 459 6.54 30.12 -35.44
CA ASP A 459 5.60 29.69 -34.39
C ASP A 459 6.38 29.25 -33.13
N TYR A 460 7.57 28.64 -33.31
CA TYR A 460 8.50 28.42 -32.20
C TYR A 460 8.97 29.74 -31.57
N LEU A 461 9.25 30.78 -32.37
CA LEU A 461 9.56 32.12 -31.87
C LEU A 461 8.40 32.72 -31.07
N LEU A 462 7.15 32.58 -31.55
CA LEU A 462 5.96 33.02 -30.80
C LEU A 462 5.81 32.25 -29.48
N ALA A 463 6.10 30.95 -29.44
CA ALA A 463 6.12 30.18 -28.20
C ALA A 463 7.12 30.78 -27.19
N GLN A 464 8.35 31.08 -27.61
CA GLN A 464 9.36 31.64 -26.71
C GLN A 464 9.03 33.08 -26.26
N LYS A 465 8.32 33.88 -27.07
CA LYS A 465 7.78 35.18 -26.65
C LYS A 465 6.65 35.02 -25.62
N LEU A 466 5.75 34.06 -25.82
CA LEU A 466 4.71 33.72 -24.84
C LEU A 466 5.32 33.24 -23.51
N ARG A 467 6.38 32.43 -23.56
CA ARG A 467 7.14 32.01 -22.36
C ARG A 467 7.66 33.22 -21.60
N GLY A 468 8.33 34.15 -22.29
CA GLY A 468 8.81 35.39 -21.68
C GLY A 468 7.70 36.18 -20.98
N MET A 469 6.53 36.30 -21.61
CA MET A 469 5.36 36.99 -21.05
C MET A 469 4.81 36.29 -19.80
N LEU A 470 4.61 34.97 -19.87
CA LEU A 470 4.15 34.16 -18.74
C LEU A 470 5.11 34.26 -17.55
N MET A 471 6.42 34.14 -17.79
CA MET A 471 7.42 34.26 -16.73
C MET A 471 7.42 35.65 -16.06
N LYS A 472 7.22 36.74 -16.83
CA LYS A 472 7.05 38.09 -16.27
C LYS A 472 5.77 38.24 -15.44
N HIS A 473 4.66 37.68 -15.90
CA HIS A 473 3.38 37.71 -15.18
C HIS A 473 3.45 36.89 -13.89
N LEU A 474 4.08 35.72 -13.91
CA LEU A 474 4.33 34.90 -12.72
C LEU A 474 5.21 35.64 -11.69
N ALA A 475 6.28 36.30 -12.14
CA ALA A 475 7.09 37.17 -11.28
C ALA A 475 6.29 38.36 -10.69
N HIS A 476 5.28 38.89 -11.42
CA HIS A 476 4.33 39.84 -10.86
C HIS A 476 3.44 39.21 -9.77
N LEU A 477 2.92 37.99 -9.98
CA LEU A 477 2.13 37.29 -8.97
C LEU A 477 2.91 37.04 -7.67
N TRP A 478 4.19 36.61 -7.74
CA TRP A 478 5.02 36.44 -6.54
C TRP A 478 5.47 37.76 -5.91
N LYS A 479 5.58 38.85 -6.68
CA LYS A 479 5.78 40.19 -6.11
C LYS A 479 4.55 40.68 -5.33
N THR A 480 3.35 40.33 -5.79
CA THR A 480 2.07 40.68 -5.14
C THR A 480 1.76 39.76 -3.96
N TYR A 481 2.06 38.46 -4.08
CA TYR A 481 1.88 37.42 -3.08
C TYR A 481 3.19 36.66 -2.85
N PRO A 482 4.15 37.21 -2.07
CA PRO A 482 5.44 36.56 -1.81
C PRO A 482 5.28 35.15 -1.26
N GLY A 483 6.03 34.19 -1.82
CA GLY A 483 6.01 32.78 -1.41
C GLY A 483 4.73 31.99 -1.74
N MET A 484 3.77 32.58 -2.46
CA MET A 484 2.55 31.91 -2.92
C MET A 484 2.84 30.64 -3.72
N MET A 485 2.05 29.59 -3.48
CA MET A 485 2.03 28.38 -4.32
C MET A 485 0.78 28.37 -5.19
N ILE A 486 0.94 28.18 -6.50
CA ILE A 486 -0.17 28.02 -7.45
C ILE A 486 -0.72 26.61 -7.28
N ILE A 487 -2.00 26.48 -6.94
CA ILE A 487 -2.66 25.17 -6.73
C ILE A 487 -3.56 24.82 -7.90
N THR A 488 -3.41 23.59 -8.39
CA THR A 488 -4.30 22.96 -9.37
C THR A 488 -4.48 21.48 -9.02
N PRO A 489 -5.46 20.77 -9.62
CA PRO A 489 -5.31 19.33 -9.82
C PRO A 489 -4.00 19.03 -10.56
N THR A 490 -3.42 17.85 -10.36
CA THR A 490 -2.26 17.46 -11.17
C THR A 490 -2.65 17.19 -12.62
N THR A 491 -3.84 16.64 -12.86
CA THR A 491 -4.39 16.28 -14.18
C THR A 491 -5.85 16.70 -14.26
N SER A 492 -6.39 17.03 -15.45
CA SER A 492 -7.83 17.35 -15.56
C SER A 492 -8.72 16.10 -15.63
N CYS A 493 -8.15 14.97 -16.03
CA CYS A 493 -8.75 13.65 -15.98
C CYS A 493 -8.17 12.84 -14.81
N ALA A 494 -8.92 11.85 -14.31
CA ALA A 494 -8.46 11.01 -13.21
C ALA A 494 -7.48 9.89 -13.62
N GLY A 495 -7.46 9.45 -14.88
CA GLY A 495 -6.58 8.37 -15.32
C GLY A 495 -6.64 8.12 -16.82
N ALA A 496 -5.82 7.18 -17.29
CA ALA A 496 -5.70 6.80 -18.70
C ALA A 496 -6.31 5.40 -18.97
N PRO A 497 -7.62 5.29 -19.26
CA PRO A 497 -8.26 3.99 -19.53
C PRO A 497 -7.81 3.39 -20.86
N ILE A 498 -7.56 2.09 -20.88
CA ILE A 498 -7.09 1.32 -22.03
C ILE A 498 -8.30 0.91 -22.88
N ARG A 499 -8.56 1.64 -23.96
CA ARG A 499 -9.80 1.49 -24.75
C ARG A 499 -9.68 0.53 -25.93
N GLY A 500 -8.49 0.36 -26.51
CA GLY A 500 -8.23 -0.53 -27.64
C GLY A 500 -7.84 -1.97 -27.28
N GLY A 501 -7.77 -2.33 -25.99
CA GLY A 501 -7.37 -3.65 -25.53
C GLY A 501 -6.04 -4.12 -26.14
N LYS A 502 -5.97 -5.37 -26.62
CA LYS A 502 -4.74 -5.96 -27.19
C LYS A 502 -4.15 -5.14 -28.34
N PHE A 503 -4.97 -4.51 -29.20
CA PHE A 503 -4.46 -3.67 -30.29
C PHE A 503 -3.70 -2.43 -29.79
N GLU A 504 -4.13 -1.86 -28.66
CA GLU A 504 -3.47 -0.72 -28.03
C GLU A 504 -2.12 -1.12 -27.41
N MET A 505 -2.06 -2.30 -26.81
CA MET A 505 -0.84 -2.82 -26.21
C MET A 505 0.20 -3.27 -27.25
N SER A 506 -0.23 -3.78 -28.41
CA SER A 506 0.67 -4.28 -29.47
C SER A 506 1.11 -3.24 -30.51
N TYR A 507 0.35 -2.16 -30.72
CA TYR A 507 0.67 -1.14 -31.73
C TYR A 507 0.83 0.28 -31.15
N GLY A 508 0.40 0.48 -29.91
CA GLY A 508 0.28 1.80 -29.29
C GLY A 508 -1.02 2.52 -29.63
N VAL A 509 -1.10 3.77 -29.16
CA VAL A 509 -2.22 4.69 -29.37
C VAL A 509 -1.69 6.09 -29.64
N ASN A 510 -2.36 6.81 -30.53
CA ASN A 510 -2.25 8.27 -30.59
C ASN A 510 -3.60 8.88 -30.18
N ASP A 511 -3.65 9.53 -29.02
CA ASP A 511 -4.83 10.21 -28.49
C ASP A 511 -4.45 11.60 -27.98
N GLY A 512 -4.18 12.53 -28.92
CA GLY A 512 -3.78 13.88 -28.58
C GLY A 512 -4.82 14.64 -27.73
N ASN A 513 -6.10 14.27 -27.77
CA ASN A 513 -7.11 14.88 -26.91
C ASN A 513 -6.90 14.46 -25.45
N TYR A 514 -6.63 13.17 -25.21
CA TYR A 514 -6.26 12.66 -23.89
C TYR A 514 -4.96 13.27 -23.37
N THR A 515 -3.91 13.33 -24.20
CA THR A 515 -2.62 13.95 -23.85
C THR A 515 -2.80 15.40 -23.40
N LEU A 516 -3.68 16.17 -24.05
CA LEU A 516 -3.97 17.55 -23.63
C LEU A 516 -4.82 17.66 -22.34
N GLN A 517 -5.54 16.61 -21.93
CA GLN A 517 -6.26 16.55 -20.65
C GLN A 517 -5.34 16.15 -19.49
N SER A 518 -4.51 15.14 -19.68
CA SER A 518 -3.48 14.77 -18.70
C SER A 518 -2.49 15.92 -18.48
N MET A 519 -2.17 16.68 -19.54
CA MET A 519 -1.27 17.83 -19.48
C MET A 519 -1.93 19.17 -19.12
N GLU A 520 -3.24 19.25 -18.82
CA GLU A 520 -3.99 20.54 -18.74
C GLU A 520 -3.32 21.58 -17.80
N TYR A 521 -2.71 21.12 -16.69
CA TYR A 521 -2.10 21.98 -15.66
C TYR A 521 -0.56 21.91 -15.59
N VAL A 522 0.01 20.70 -15.75
CA VAL A 522 1.43 20.42 -15.50
C VAL A 522 2.41 21.18 -16.40
N TRP A 523 1.98 21.57 -17.62
CA TRP A 523 2.81 22.20 -18.63
C TRP A 523 3.47 23.50 -18.14
N LEU A 524 2.79 24.27 -17.28
CA LEU A 524 3.24 25.60 -16.83
C LEU A 524 4.60 25.52 -16.15
N ALA A 525 4.79 24.54 -15.28
CA ALA A 525 6.04 24.34 -14.54
C ALA A 525 7.19 23.82 -15.43
N ASN A 526 6.91 23.13 -16.53
CA ASN A 526 7.94 22.79 -17.52
C ASN A 526 8.30 24.02 -18.34
N PHE A 527 7.29 24.65 -18.93
CA PHE A 527 7.48 25.74 -19.87
C PHE A 527 8.12 26.98 -19.24
N CYS A 528 7.76 27.30 -18.00
CA CYS A 528 8.33 28.44 -17.26
C CYS A 528 9.48 28.03 -16.32
N GLY A 529 9.90 26.76 -16.30
CA GLY A 529 11.03 26.26 -15.51
C GLY A 529 10.84 26.24 -13.99
N LEU A 530 9.60 26.31 -13.52
CA LEU A 530 9.22 26.33 -12.09
C LEU A 530 9.36 24.96 -11.42
N PRO A 531 9.65 24.89 -10.12
CA PRO A 531 9.47 23.67 -9.35
C PRO A 531 7.98 23.40 -9.07
N ALA A 532 7.60 22.14 -9.00
CA ALA A 532 6.25 21.70 -8.66
C ALA A 532 6.25 20.33 -7.96
N ILE A 533 5.36 20.14 -7.01
CA ILE A 533 5.15 18.87 -6.31
C ILE A 533 3.75 18.32 -6.58
N THR A 534 3.62 17.02 -6.82
CA THR A 534 2.33 16.31 -6.77
C THR A 534 2.21 15.52 -5.48
N VAL A 535 1.03 15.54 -4.87
CA VAL A 535 0.67 14.77 -3.67
C VAL A 535 -0.64 14.02 -3.92
N PRO A 536 -0.85 12.81 -3.36
CA PRO A 536 -2.11 12.10 -3.49
C PRO A 536 -3.27 12.85 -2.82
N ALA A 537 -4.39 13.03 -3.52
CA ALA A 537 -5.57 13.77 -3.07
C ALA A 537 -6.82 12.91 -2.90
N GLY A 538 -6.87 11.71 -3.47
CA GLY A 538 -7.95 10.75 -3.28
C GLY A 538 -8.12 9.78 -4.45
N TYR A 539 -9.32 9.26 -4.60
CA TYR A 539 -9.69 8.32 -5.65
C TYR A 539 -11.05 8.67 -6.25
N VAL A 540 -11.27 8.32 -7.52
CA VAL A 540 -12.58 8.38 -8.18
C VAL A 540 -13.02 7.01 -8.68
N ILE A 541 -14.33 6.88 -8.92
CA ILE A 541 -14.94 5.68 -9.47
C ILE A 541 -14.53 5.54 -10.96
N PRO A 542 -14.03 4.38 -11.42
CA PRO A 542 -13.52 4.20 -12.78
C PRO A 542 -14.63 4.27 -13.86
N GLU A 543 -14.27 4.73 -15.06
CA GLU A 543 -15.10 4.59 -16.26
C GLU A 543 -15.59 3.14 -16.44
N GLY A 544 -16.87 2.98 -16.77
CA GLY A 544 -17.54 1.69 -16.94
C GLY A 544 -18.26 1.17 -15.69
N SER A 545 -18.11 1.82 -14.54
CA SER A 545 -18.88 1.55 -13.32
C SER A 545 -20.13 2.44 -13.21
N LYS A 546 -21.05 2.09 -12.31
CA LYS A 546 -22.10 3.00 -11.85
C LYS A 546 -21.44 4.20 -11.16
N ASP A 547 -21.97 5.41 -11.37
CA ASP A 547 -21.48 6.66 -10.74
C ASP A 547 -20.01 6.99 -11.11
N ALA A 548 -19.55 6.55 -12.30
CA ALA A 548 -18.19 6.76 -12.79
C ALA A 548 -17.80 8.25 -12.90
N GLY A 549 -16.62 8.59 -12.38
CA GLY A 549 -16.11 9.96 -12.31
C GLY A 549 -16.44 10.72 -11.01
N ASP A 550 -17.30 10.17 -10.16
CA ASP A 550 -17.53 10.67 -8.80
C ASP A 550 -16.44 10.19 -7.83
N VAL A 551 -16.41 10.79 -6.64
CA VAL A 551 -15.45 10.44 -5.58
C VAL A 551 -15.66 8.99 -5.13
N ALA A 552 -14.58 8.20 -5.07
CA ALA A 552 -14.61 6.82 -4.60
C ALA A 552 -14.18 6.70 -3.14
N GLU A 553 -14.94 5.90 -2.39
CA GLU A 553 -14.51 5.38 -1.09
C GLU A 553 -13.35 4.37 -1.25
N LYS A 554 -12.66 4.04 -0.17
CA LYS A 554 -11.46 3.18 -0.22
C LYS A 554 -11.78 1.74 -0.59
N GLU A 555 -13.01 1.33 -0.37
CA GLU A 555 -13.55 0.00 -0.53
C GLU A 555 -13.87 -0.30 -2.00
N ILE A 556 -13.97 0.73 -2.85
CA ILE A 556 -14.22 0.61 -4.28
C ILE A 556 -13.05 -0.10 -4.97
N GLU A 557 -13.34 -1.27 -5.56
CA GLU A 557 -12.42 -2.02 -6.40
C GLU A 557 -12.13 -1.25 -7.70
N GLY A 558 -10.87 -1.23 -8.14
CA GLY A 558 -10.50 -0.55 -9.38
C GLY A 558 -10.61 0.98 -9.34
N LYS A 559 -10.80 1.60 -8.17
CA LYS A 559 -10.79 3.07 -8.00
C LYS A 559 -9.51 3.70 -8.55
N ILE A 560 -9.62 4.90 -9.13
CA ILE A 560 -8.52 5.55 -9.85
C ILE A 560 -7.93 6.69 -9.00
N PRO A 561 -6.62 6.67 -8.69
CA PRO A 561 -5.98 7.74 -7.91
C PRO A 561 -5.99 9.11 -8.58
N VAL A 562 -6.10 10.16 -7.77
CA VAL A 562 -6.04 11.56 -8.18
C VAL A 562 -5.02 12.31 -7.32
N GLY A 563 -4.22 13.17 -7.94
CA GLY A 563 -3.26 14.06 -7.28
C GLY A 563 -3.66 15.54 -7.26
N LEU A 564 -3.21 16.23 -6.21
CA LEU A 564 -3.16 17.69 -6.12
C LEU A 564 -1.73 18.14 -6.47
N MET A 565 -1.60 19.24 -7.21
CA MET A 565 -0.31 19.85 -7.53
C MET A 565 -0.18 21.24 -6.90
N ALA A 566 0.99 21.49 -6.31
CA ALA A 566 1.45 22.83 -5.97
C ALA A 566 2.65 23.21 -6.84
N THR A 567 2.61 24.39 -7.46
CA THR A 567 3.72 24.96 -8.24
C THR A 567 4.26 26.19 -7.53
N GLY A 568 5.58 26.23 -7.30
CA GLY A 568 6.25 27.27 -6.55
C GLY A 568 6.98 28.29 -7.42
N GLU A 569 7.57 29.29 -6.78
CA GLU A 569 8.53 30.20 -7.40
C GLU A 569 9.82 29.44 -7.77
N TRP A 570 10.61 29.96 -8.71
CA TRP A 570 11.94 29.42 -8.99
C TRP A 570 12.78 29.26 -7.71
N CYS A 571 13.38 28.08 -7.56
CA CYS A 571 14.22 27.70 -6.42
C CYS A 571 13.49 27.66 -5.07
N SER A 572 12.16 27.41 -5.08
CA SER A 572 11.34 27.26 -3.88
C SER A 572 11.03 25.81 -3.47
N GLU A 573 11.87 24.85 -3.83
CA GLU A 573 11.67 23.42 -3.51
C GLU A 573 11.46 23.18 -2.00
N ASP A 574 12.20 23.86 -1.14
CA ASP A 574 12.08 23.72 0.33
C ASP A 574 10.67 24.09 0.82
N ALA A 575 10.05 25.12 0.23
CA ALA A 575 8.69 25.52 0.55
C ALA A 575 7.66 24.51 0.03
N LEU A 576 7.88 23.94 -1.17
CA LEU A 576 7.01 22.90 -1.74
C LEU A 576 7.12 21.57 -0.98
N LEU A 577 8.29 21.22 -0.46
CA LEU A 577 8.49 20.06 0.40
C LEU A 577 7.82 20.25 1.76
N GLN A 578 7.91 21.45 2.36
CA GLN A 578 7.16 21.78 3.57
C GLN A 578 5.63 21.77 3.35
N PHE A 579 5.15 22.26 2.19
CA PHE A 579 3.76 22.13 1.78
C PHE A 579 3.34 20.67 1.61
N GLY A 580 4.17 19.84 0.97
CA GLY A 580 3.92 18.41 0.81
C GLY A 580 3.74 17.71 2.16
N PHE A 581 4.56 18.08 3.15
CA PHE A 581 4.44 17.60 4.53
C PHE A 581 3.16 18.07 5.25
N ASP A 582 2.63 19.24 4.94
CA ASP A 582 1.32 19.70 5.43
C ASP A 582 0.18 18.94 4.70
N ALA A 583 0.30 18.73 3.38
CA ALA A 583 -0.71 18.04 2.57
C ALA A 583 -0.82 16.54 2.88
N GLU A 584 0.31 15.87 3.12
CA GLU A 584 0.35 14.48 3.58
C GLU A 584 -0.32 14.32 4.96
N ALA A 585 -0.11 15.27 5.89
CA ALA A 585 -0.78 15.27 7.18
C ALA A 585 -2.28 15.57 7.05
N ALA A 586 -2.65 16.58 6.25
CA ALA A 586 -4.04 16.95 5.97
C ALA A 586 -4.83 15.80 5.31
N GLY A 587 -4.14 14.97 4.51
CA GLY A 587 -4.66 13.83 3.77
C GLY A 587 -4.23 12.45 4.29
N GLN A 588 -3.72 12.32 5.53
CA GLN A 588 -3.15 11.08 6.07
C GLN A 588 -4.10 9.88 5.95
N ASN A 589 -5.39 10.12 6.19
CA ASN A 589 -6.44 9.11 6.14
C ASN A 589 -7.03 8.89 4.73
N ILE A 590 -6.53 9.56 3.68
CA ILE A 590 -7.08 9.45 2.32
C ILE A 590 -6.53 8.23 1.58
N ARG A 591 -5.23 7.93 1.70
CA ARG A 591 -4.58 6.86 0.92
C ARG A 591 -4.93 5.45 1.39
N CYS A 592 -4.79 4.48 0.48
CA CYS A 592 -4.80 3.05 0.75
C CYS A 592 -3.81 2.33 -0.18
N LYS A 593 -3.44 1.09 0.16
CA LYS A 593 -2.56 0.24 -0.65
C LYS A 593 -3.32 -0.30 -1.88
N PRO A 594 -2.70 -0.43 -3.06
CA PRO A 594 -3.29 -1.15 -4.19
C PRO A 594 -3.38 -2.66 -3.92
N ALA A 595 -4.23 -3.39 -4.67
CA ALA A 595 -4.41 -4.83 -4.49
C ALA A 595 -3.15 -5.67 -4.81
N ILE A 596 -2.24 -5.11 -5.61
CA ILE A 596 -0.94 -5.71 -5.96
C ILE A 596 0.22 -5.18 -5.08
N TRP A 597 -0.08 -4.56 -3.95
CA TRP A 597 0.95 -4.01 -3.06
C TRP A 597 1.71 -5.09 -2.32
N GLU A 598 3.03 -4.94 -2.26
CA GLU A 598 3.93 -5.93 -1.66
C GLU A 598 4.43 -5.56 -0.27
N ASP A 599 4.27 -6.49 0.67
CA ASP A 599 4.88 -6.41 2.00
C ASP A 599 6.36 -6.82 1.94
N MET A 600 7.21 -5.93 1.43
CA MET A 600 8.64 -6.16 1.29
C MET A 600 9.36 -6.34 2.63
N ILE A 601 8.85 -5.76 3.72
CA ILE A 601 9.48 -5.91 5.05
C ILE A 601 9.14 -7.28 5.64
N SER A 602 7.91 -7.78 5.52
CA SER A 602 7.58 -9.14 5.97
C SER A 602 8.32 -10.19 5.15
N ARG A 603 8.38 -10.05 3.81
CA ARG A 603 9.19 -10.92 2.94
C ARG A 603 10.69 -10.82 3.24
N ALA A 604 11.22 -9.65 3.57
CA ALA A 604 12.61 -9.52 4.00
C ALA A 604 12.85 -10.14 5.38
N ARG A 605 11.87 -10.15 6.29
CA ARG A 605 11.94 -10.89 7.56
C ARG A 605 11.93 -12.41 7.33
N GLU A 606 11.17 -12.92 6.37
CA GLU A 606 11.25 -14.31 5.89
C GLU A 606 12.65 -14.61 5.34
N LYS A 607 13.22 -13.75 4.48
CA LYS A 607 14.58 -13.93 3.96
C LYS A 607 15.67 -13.81 5.03
N ALA A 608 15.52 -12.93 6.01
CA ALA A 608 16.41 -12.85 7.16
C ALA A 608 16.32 -14.09 8.07
N TRP A 609 15.14 -14.71 8.15
CA TRP A 609 14.94 -15.98 8.85
C TRP A 609 15.59 -17.14 8.08
N GLU A 610 15.37 -17.23 6.77
CA GLU A 610 16.03 -18.19 5.87
C GLU A 610 17.57 -18.01 5.82
N SER A 611 18.09 -16.78 5.82
CA SER A 611 19.53 -16.49 5.67
C SER A 611 20.31 -16.76 6.96
N ARG A 612 19.72 -16.43 8.12
CA ARG A 612 20.18 -16.91 9.44
C ARG A 612 20.12 -18.44 9.53
N GLN A 613 19.26 -19.08 8.75
CA GLN A 613 19.21 -20.54 8.59
C GLN A 613 20.19 -21.08 7.52
N GLY A 614 20.58 -20.30 6.51
CA GLY A 614 21.62 -20.68 5.56
C GLY A 614 23.01 -20.67 6.18
N ASN A 615 23.39 -19.54 6.79
CA ASN A 615 24.72 -19.32 7.38
C ASN A 615 24.91 -19.93 8.79
N GLY A 616 23.90 -20.65 9.31
CA GLY A 616 23.97 -21.31 10.62
C GLY A 616 23.08 -22.55 10.81
N ALA A 617 22.06 -22.79 9.97
CA ALA A 617 21.06 -23.85 10.18
C ALA A 617 21.06 -25.01 9.16
N SER A 618 22.03 -25.11 8.24
CA SER A 618 22.33 -26.44 7.66
C SER A 618 22.79 -27.43 8.77
N ALA A 619 23.25 -26.89 9.90
CA ALA A 619 23.44 -27.61 11.16
C ALA A 619 22.19 -27.60 12.08
N SER A 620 21.48 -26.48 12.23
CA SER A 620 20.49 -26.28 13.30
C SER A 620 19.07 -26.83 13.06
N PHE A 621 18.60 -27.00 11.82
CA PHE A 621 17.32 -27.71 11.59
C PHE A 621 17.42 -29.23 11.82
N ARG A 622 18.65 -29.77 11.85
CA ARG A 622 18.94 -31.15 12.30
C ARG A 622 19.25 -31.22 13.80
N GLN A 623 19.23 -30.10 14.53
CA GLN A 623 19.73 -30.01 15.90
C GLN A 623 18.64 -30.10 16.97
N HIS A 624 17.38 -29.80 16.62
CA HIS A 624 16.23 -29.98 17.50
C HIS A 624 15.56 -31.32 17.21
N GLU A 625 15.75 -32.30 18.10
CA GLU A 625 15.20 -33.65 17.96
C GLU A 625 13.69 -33.66 18.30
N ILE A 626 12.89 -33.17 17.36
CA ILE A 626 11.42 -33.12 17.48
C ILE A 626 10.83 -34.39 16.91
N ARG A 627 10.06 -35.10 17.75
CA ARG A 627 9.34 -36.32 17.39
C ARG A 627 7.85 -36.20 17.68
N GLN A 628 7.07 -37.10 17.08
CA GLN A 628 5.65 -37.20 17.39
C GLN A 628 5.48 -37.68 18.84
N LEU A 629 4.48 -37.12 19.53
CA LEU A 629 4.10 -37.52 20.88
C LEU A 629 3.32 -38.84 20.83
N THR A 630 3.69 -39.81 21.65
CA THR A 630 3.07 -41.14 21.69
C THR A 630 2.17 -41.32 22.93
N LYS A 631 1.34 -42.37 22.92
CA LYS A 631 0.49 -42.74 24.07
C LYS A 631 1.26 -43.50 25.18
N SER A 632 2.57 -43.35 25.29
CA SER A 632 3.34 -43.96 26.38
C SER A 632 3.25 -43.10 27.64
N ASP A 633 3.27 -43.74 28.81
CA ASP A 633 3.16 -43.06 30.11
C ASP A 633 4.28 -42.01 30.30
N ASP A 634 5.49 -42.29 29.82
CA ASP A 634 6.63 -41.36 29.84
C ASP A 634 6.37 -40.10 28.98
N ASP A 635 5.78 -40.26 27.79
CA ASP A 635 5.44 -39.15 26.90
C ASP A 635 4.30 -38.30 27.47
N ILE A 636 3.26 -38.95 27.99
CA ILE A 636 2.13 -38.31 28.67
C ILE A 636 2.64 -37.44 29.81
N LYS A 637 3.44 -38.02 30.69
CA LYS A 637 3.99 -37.37 31.88
C LYS A 637 4.92 -36.21 31.52
N LYS A 638 5.77 -36.38 30.51
CA LYS A 638 6.66 -35.31 30.01
C LYS A 638 5.87 -34.17 29.37
N ALA A 639 4.87 -34.47 28.54
CA ALA A 639 4.02 -33.45 27.93
C ALA A 639 3.21 -32.68 28.98
N TRP A 640 2.71 -33.37 30.02
CA TRP A 640 2.01 -32.76 31.14
C TRP A 640 2.94 -31.86 31.98
N GLN A 641 4.15 -32.31 32.30
CA GLN A 641 5.15 -31.51 33.02
C GLN A 641 5.54 -30.25 32.24
N LEU A 642 5.75 -30.38 30.92
CA LEU A 642 6.00 -29.23 30.04
C LEU A 642 4.78 -28.30 29.99
N TRP A 643 3.55 -28.82 29.92
CA TRP A 643 2.34 -28.00 29.98
C TRP A 643 2.29 -27.13 31.22
N GLN A 644 2.46 -27.71 32.41
CA GLN A 644 2.44 -26.99 33.69
C GLN A 644 3.53 -25.91 33.78
N ALA A 645 4.71 -26.17 33.21
CA ALA A 645 5.83 -25.22 33.22
C ALA A 645 5.68 -24.09 32.17
N ILE A 646 4.98 -24.35 31.06
CA ILE A 646 4.79 -23.39 29.96
C ILE A 646 3.56 -22.50 30.19
N PHE A 647 2.49 -23.07 30.75
CA PHE A 647 1.19 -22.43 30.95
C PHE A 647 0.73 -22.53 32.43
N PRO A 648 1.46 -21.94 33.39
CA PRO A 648 1.19 -22.12 34.83
C PRO A 648 -0.20 -21.60 35.25
N ASP A 649 -0.70 -20.54 34.60
CA ASP A 649 -2.04 -19.98 34.86
C ASP A 649 -3.19 -20.88 34.34
N TRP A 650 -2.85 -21.97 33.61
CA TRP A 650 -3.77 -22.84 32.89
C TRP A 650 -3.55 -24.31 33.27
N SER A 651 -3.37 -24.58 34.57
CA SER A 651 -3.07 -25.91 35.09
C SER A 651 -4.20 -26.91 34.84
N ILE A 652 -3.85 -28.13 34.42
CA ILE A 652 -4.79 -29.25 34.17
C ILE A 652 -4.30 -30.48 34.94
N SER A 653 -5.18 -31.31 35.52
CA SER A 653 -4.76 -32.58 36.13
C SER A 653 -4.18 -33.56 35.09
N GLU A 654 -3.24 -34.41 35.48
CA GLU A 654 -2.58 -35.36 34.56
C GLU A 654 -3.61 -36.29 33.88
N GLU A 655 -4.63 -36.75 34.64
CA GLU A 655 -5.74 -37.53 34.12
C GLU A 655 -6.56 -36.78 33.05
N ARG A 656 -6.97 -35.54 33.33
CA ARG A 656 -7.79 -34.74 32.39
C ARG A 656 -6.96 -34.36 31.15
N PHE A 657 -5.69 -33.99 31.33
CA PHE A 657 -4.76 -33.71 30.24
C PHE A 657 -4.63 -34.91 29.30
N THR A 658 -4.42 -36.11 29.86
CA THR A 658 -4.32 -37.38 29.09
C THR A 658 -5.60 -37.67 28.29
N LYS A 659 -6.78 -37.52 28.91
CA LYS A 659 -8.07 -37.68 28.24
C LYS A 659 -8.24 -36.69 27.08
N LEU A 660 -7.87 -35.42 27.26
CA LEU A 660 -7.99 -34.39 26.24
C LEU A 660 -7.06 -34.66 25.03
N ILE A 661 -5.77 -34.94 25.27
CA ILE A 661 -4.81 -35.11 24.17
C ILE A 661 -5.00 -36.43 23.40
N PHE A 662 -5.50 -37.49 24.03
CA PHE A 662 -5.59 -38.81 23.40
C PHE A 662 -7.00 -39.39 23.22
N GLY A 663 -8.04 -38.65 23.65
CA GLY A 663 -9.44 -38.98 23.41
C GLY A 663 -9.92 -38.71 21.98
N LEU A 664 -9.25 -37.82 21.24
CA LEU A 664 -9.51 -37.57 19.82
C LEU A 664 -8.23 -37.75 18.97
N PRO A 665 -8.34 -38.06 17.66
CA PRO A 665 -7.17 -38.20 16.78
C PRO A 665 -6.38 -36.88 16.65
N GLY A 666 -5.18 -36.85 17.23
CA GLY A 666 -4.28 -35.70 17.25
C GLY A 666 -2.92 -36.00 16.63
N TYR A 667 -2.31 -34.98 16.02
CA TYR A 667 -0.98 -35.01 15.41
C TYR A 667 -0.03 -34.17 16.27
N HIS A 668 0.25 -34.64 17.47
CA HIS A 668 0.97 -33.89 18.51
C HIS A 668 2.48 -34.10 18.41
N TRP A 669 3.25 -33.06 18.72
CA TRP A 669 4.71 -33.04 18.59
C TRP A 669 5.37 -32.59 19.89
N ILE A 670 6.50 -33.20 20.23
CA ILE A 670 7.23 -32.94 21.47
C ILE A 670 8.73 -32.78 21.22
N HIS A 671 9.32 -31.89 22.01
CA HIS A 671 10.74 -31.63 22.16
C HIS A 671 11.08 -31.71 23.67
N ASP A 672 12.36 -31.80 24.04
CA ASP A 672 12.76 -31.78 25.45
C ASP A 672 12.33 -30.51 26.19
N ASN A 673 12.22 -29.39 25.47
CA ASN A 673 11.94 -28.07 26.03
C ASN A 673 10.63 -27.43 25.51
N GLY A 674 9.74 -28.18 24.86
CA GLY A 674 8.49 -27.63 24.30
C GLY A 674 7.58 -28.66 23.64
N LEU A 675 6.34 -28.25 23.35
CA LEU A 675 5.31 -29.12 22.76
C LEU A 675 4.37 -28.35 21.81
N CYS A 676 3.70 -29.08 20.92
CA CYS A 676 2.63 -28.59 20.06
C CYS A 676 1.48 -29.60 19.98
N LEU A 677 0.27 -29.17 20.33
CA LEU A 677 -0.96 -29.97 20.30
C LEU A 677 -1.80 -29.55 19.09
N SER A 678 -1.69 -30.33 18.01
CA SER A 678 -2.45 -30.15 16.77
C SER A 678 -3.49 -31.25 16.53
N TYR A 679 -4.65 -30.86 15.98
CA TYR A 679 -5.79 -31.73 15.65
C TYR A 679 -6.27 -31.46 14.21
N MET A 680 -6.90 -32.46 13.60
CA MET A 680 -7.57 -32.35 12.31
C MET A 680 -9.08 -32.39 12.50
N LEU A 681 -9.79 -31.40 11.94
CA LEU A 681 -11.25 -31.41 11.89
C LEU A 681 -11.74 -32.26 10.70
N ASP A 682 -12.74 -33.09 10.95
CA ASP A 682 -13.49 -33.80 9.92
C ASP A 682 -14.90 -33.17 9.71
N GLY A 683 -15.60 -33.65 8.68
CA GLY A 683 -16.89 -33.10 8.24
C GLY A 683 -18.03 -33.21 9.27
N ALA A 684 -17.82 -33.84 10.44
CA ALA A 684 -18.78 -33.76 11.54
C ALA A 684 -18.73 -32.43 12.31
N THR A 685 -17.70 -31.61 12.09
CA THR A 685 -17.40 -30.37 12.83
C THR A 685 -17.11 -29.15 11.93
N SER A 686 -17.13 -29.32 10.60
CA SER A 686 -16.87 -28.28 9.60
C SER A 686 -18.14 -27.90 8.84
N LEU A 687 -18.31 -26.60 8.51
CA LEU A 687 -19.36 -26.09 7.60
C LEU A 687 -18.94 -26.17 6.11
N THR A 688 -17.70 -26.58 5.84
CA THR A 688 -17.09 -26.59 4.50
C THR A 688 -16.54 -27.97 4.15
N ASP A 689 -16.72 -28.37 2.89
CA ASP A 689 -16.04 -29.52 2.28
C ASP A 689 -14.53 -29.23 2.21
N GLY A 690 -13.77 -29.83 3.13
CA GLY A 690 -12.33 -29.62 3.25
C GLY A 690 -11.75 -30.32 4.48
N ALA A 691 -10.43 -30.48 4.53
CA ALA A 691 -9.74 -30.86 5.75
C ALA A 691 -9.12 -29.60 6.38
N HIS A 692 -9.41 -29.33 7.65
CA HIS A 692 -8.98 -28.12 8.34
C HIS A 692 -8.20 -28.47 9.62
N GLY A 693 -7.01 -27.89 9.79
CA GLY A 693 -6.14 -28.10 10.94
C GLY A 693 -6.38 -27.08 12.05
N ARG A 694 -6.22 -27.52 13.30
CA ARG A 694 -6.30 -26.68 14.51
C ARG A 694 -5.07 -26.92 15.38
N ILE A 695 -4.43 -25.84 15.84
CA ILE A 695 -3.32 -25.92 16.81
C ILE A 695 -3.85 -25.40 18.14
N ALA A 696 -4.29 -26.34 18.99
CA ALA A 696 -4.92 -26.06 20.28
C ALA A 696 -3.97 -25.33 21.24
N ALA A 697 -2.69 -25.73 21.23
CA ALA A 697 -1.64 -25.11 22.01
C ALA A 697 -0.27 -25.35 21.39
N ILE A 698 0.63 -24.38 21.54
CA ILE A 698 2.05 -24.54 21.24
C ILE A 698 2.85 -23.71 22.23
N GLY A 699 3.97 -24.25 22.73
CA GLY A 699 4.81 -23.50 23.64
C GLY A 699 6.17 -24.12 23.89
N VAL A 700 7.04 -23.30 24.48
CA VAL A 700 8.43 -23.61 24.79
C VAL A 700 8.74 -23.03 26.18
N LEU A 701 9.50 -23.78 26.99
CA LEU A 701 10.01 -23.34 28.29
C LEU A 701 10.67 -21.95 28.18
N SER A 702 10.44 -21.07 29.15
CA SER A 702 10.88 -19.66 29.14
C SER A 702 12.31 -19.48 28.64
N ASP A 703 13.23 -20.27 29.20
CA ASP A 703 14.68 -20.14 29.05
C ASP A 703 15.18 -20.70 27.71
N HIS A 704 14.30 -21.41 26.99
CA HIS A 704 14.54 -22.01 25.68
C HIS A 704 13.77 -21.29 24.55
N ARG A 705 13.04 -20.21 24.86
CA ARG A 705 12.41 -19.35 23.85
C ARG A 705 13.47 -18.65 22.99
N ARG A 706 13.07 -18.25 21.78
CA ARG A 706 13.94 -17.64 20.74
C ARG A 706 15.05 -18.55 20.16
N GLN A 707 15.14 -19.82 20.58
CA GLN A 707 16.09 -20.81 20.02
C GLN A 707 15.55 -21.57 18.79
N GLY A 708 14.47 -21.11 18.16
CA GLY A 708 13.85 -21.74 16.98
C GLY A 708 12.90 -22.92 17.25
N ILE A 709 12.98 -23.54 18.45
CA ILE A 709 12.19 -24.72 18.86
C ILE A 709 10.69 -24.56 18.56
N GLY A 710 10.09 -23.42 18.93
CA GLY A 710 8.66 -23.17 18.73
C GLY A 710 8.26 -23.09 17.24
N SER A 711 9.13 -22.58 16.37
CA SER A 711 8.86 -22.59 14.92
C SER A 711 9.04 -23.97 14.32
N ALA A 712 10.03 -24.75 14.79
CA ALA A 712 10.23 -26.12 14.33
C ALA A 712 9.08 -27.07 14.77
N LEU A 713 8.55 -26.88 15.99
CA LEU A 713 7.33 -27.56 16.47
C LEU A 713 6.11 -27.21 15.62
N LEU A 714 5.92 -25.92 15.30
CA LEU A 714 4.83 -25.44 14.46
C LEU A 714 4.89 -26.02 13.04
N GLU A 715 6.08 -26.07 12.46
CA GLU A 715 6.27 -26.61 11.10
C GLU A 715 6.01 -28.12 11.06
N LYS A 716 6.50 -28.87 12.05
CA LYS A 716 6.18 -30.30 12.21
C LYS A 716 4.68 -30.55 12.37
N ALA A 717 3.97 -29.70 13.11
CA ALA A 717 2.52 -29.76 13.23
C ALA A 717 1.81 -29.57 11.89
N LYS A 718 2.16 -28.52 11.13
CA LYS A 718 1.58 -28.25 9.80
C LYS A 718 1.85 -29.40 8.81
N ILE A 719 3.09 -29.89 8.74
CA ILE A 719 3.47 -31.02 7.87
C ILE A 719 2.71 -32.30 8.28
N GLY A 720 2.69 -32.65 9.57
CA GLY A 720 1.97 -33.83 10.05
C GLY A 720 0.47 -33.81 9.75
N MET A 721 -0.17 -32.64 9.80
CA MET A 721 -1.57 -32.46 9.40
C MET A 721 -1.78 -32.58 7.88
N LYS A 722 -0.81 -32.12 7.06
CA LYS A 722 -0.84 -32.23 5.60
C LYS A 722 -0.67 -33.68 5.14
N ASP A 723 0.28 -34.41 5.74
CA ASP A 723 0.49 -35.84 5.50
C ASP A 723 -0.75 -36.66 5.93
N ALA A 724 -1.35 -36.32 7.07
CA ALA A 724 -2.58 -36.92 7.55
C ALA A 724 -3.79 -36.70 6.62
N ALA A 725 -4.01 -35.47 6.15
CA ALA A 725 -5.06 -35.17 5.19
C ALA A 725 -4.86 -35.97 3.90
N THR A 726 -3.63 -35.98 3.37
CA THR A 726 -3.24 -36.72 2.16
C THR A 726 -3.48 -38.22 2.30
N THR A 727 -3.14 -38.81 3.45
CA THR A 727 -3.38 -40.23 3.77
C THR A 727 -4.87 -40.58 3.81
N GLN A 728 -5.73 -39.60 4.12
CA GLN A 728 -7.18 -39.73 4.11
C GLN A 728 -7.81 -39.39 2.75
N GLY A 729 -7.02 -39.13 1.70
CA GLY A 729 -7.51 -38.75 0.38
C GLY A 729 -8.10 -37.34 0.32
N ARG A 730 -7.69 -36.44 1.24
CA ARG A 730 -8.17 -35.06 1.34
C ARG A 730 -7.02 -34.05 1.25
N GLU A 731 -7.32 -32.83 0.83
CA GLU A 731 -6.37 -31.72 0.87
C GLU A 731 -6.59 -30.87 2.13
N LEU A 732 -5.49 -30.45 2.77
CA LEU A 732 -5.51 -29.56 3.93
C LEU A 732 -5.70 -28.11 3.45
N GLN A 733 -6.86 -27.52 3.75
CA GLN A 733 -7.28 -26.21 3.22
C GLN A 733 -6.86 -25.02 4.11
N SER A 734 -6.80 -25.19 5.43
CA SER A 734 -6.35 -24.16 6.35
C SER A 734 -5.79 -24.75 7.64
N VAL A 735 -4.97 -23.98 8.37
CA VAL A 735 -4.59 -24.24 9.76
C VAL A 735 -4.85 -22.98 10.59
N GLU A 736 -5.47 -23.12 11.75
CA GLU A 736 -5.76 -22.00 12.65
C GLU A 736 -5.30 -22.28 14.08
N ILE A 737 -4.95 -21.23 14.83
CA ILE A 737 -4.66 -21.33 16.28
C ILE A 737 -5.97 -21.45 17.06
N GLY A 738 -5.94 -22.25 18.13
CA GLY A 738 -7.09 -22.57 18.97
C GLY A 738 -7.71 -23.93 18.65
N SER A 739 -8.80 -24.26 19.33
CA SER A 739 -9.43 -25.58 19.27
C SER A 739 -10.92 -25.56 19.60
N ILE A 740 -11.67 -26.46 18.95
CA ILE A 740 -13.11 -26.65 19.18
C ILE A 740 -13.32 -27.86 20.10
N PHE A 741 -12.88 -29.06 19.69
CA PHE A 741 -12.85 -30.27 20.52
C PHE A 741 -11.53 -31.03 20.31
N PRO A 742 -10.78 -31.39 21.38
CA PRO A 742 -10.98 -30.94 22.76
C PRO A 742 -10.85 -29.42 22.89
N ARG A 743 -11.58 -28.82 23.84
CA ARG A 743 -11.73 -27.37 23.97
C ARG A 743 -10.68 -26.83 24.95
N PHE A 744 -9.55 -26.36 24.41
CA PHE A 744 -8.56 -25.55 25.14
C PHE A 744 -8.96 -24.08 25.06
N TRP A 745 -8.22 -23.24 24.32
CA TRP A 745 -8.65 -21.89 23.95
C TRP A 745 -9.35 -21.91 22.59
N TRP A 746 -10.36 -21.05 22.39
CA TRP A 746 -11.09 -20.97 21.12
C TRP A 746 -10.18 -20.46 19.99
N GLN A 747 -9.47 -19.37 20.27
CA GLN A 747 -8.39 -18.79 19.49
C GLN A 747 -7.31 -18.27 20.48
N ILE A 748 -6.52 -17.25 20.14
CA ILE A 748 -5.46 -16.75 21.04
C ILE A 748 -6.09 -15.86 22.12
N PRO A 749 -5.88 -16.10 23.43
CA PRO A 749 -6.41 -15.22 24.46
C PRO A 749 -5.85 -13.79 24.31
N SER A 750 -6.74 -12.80 24.29
CA SER A 750 -6.42 -11.37 24.19
C SER A 750 -5.46 -10.88 25.30
N THR A 751 -5.47 -11.55 26.45
CA THR A 751 -4.57 -11.31 27.60
C THR A 751 -3.14 -11.84 27.40
N MET A 752 -2.87 -12.61 26.34
CA MET A 752 -1.53 -13.14 26.08
C MET A 752 -0.50 -12.00 25.89
N PRO A 753 0.74 -12.16 26.42
CA PRO A 753 1.79 -11.15 26.28
C PRO A 753 2.05 -10.78 24.81
N LYS A 754 2.40 -9.52 24.54
CA LYS A 754 2.67 -9.00 23.19
C LYS A 754 3.63 -9.90 22.38
N GLN A 755 4.66 -10.48 23.03
CA GLN A 755 5.62 -11.39 22.40
C GLN A 755 4.99 -12.69 21.85
N VAL A 756 3.89 -13.15 22.43
CA VAL A 756 3.11 -14.32 21.96
C VAL A 756 2.29 -13.92 20.74
N LYS A 757 1.63 -12.75 20.78
CA LYS A 757 0.91 -12.21 19.62
C LYS A 757 1.85 -11.96 18.43
N GLU A 758 3.02 -11.36 18.69
CA GLU A 758 4.10 -11.16 17.72
C GLU A 758 4.59 -12.50 17.11
N PHE A 759 4.75 -13.56 17.91
CA PHE A 759 5.14 -14.88 17.40
C PHE A 759 4.17 -15.42 16.34
N PHE A 760 2.85 -15.23 16.55
CA PHE A 760 1.82 -15.68 15.62
C PHE A 760 1.58 -14.72 14.46
N SER A 761 1.64 -13.39 14.66
CA SER A 761 1.46 -12.40 13.59
C SER A 761 2.55 -12.43 12.52
N HIS A 762 3.71 -13.04 12.82
CA HIS A 762 4.77 -13.31 11.84
C HIS A 762 4.60 -14.63 11.08
N ARG A 763 3.49 -15.37 11.28
CA ARG A 763 3.28 -16.74 10.78
C ARG A 763 1.85 -17.00 10.31
N GLY A 764 1.03 -15.96 10.23
CA GLY A 764 -0.40 -16.05 9.95
C GLY A 764 -1.11 -14.71 9.97
N ILE A 765 -2.31 -14.70 9.40
CA ILE A 765 -3.23 -13.57 9.37
C ILE A 765 -3.91 -13.47 10.74
N TYR A 766 -3.76 -12.33 11.40
CA TYR A 766 -4.37 -12.02 12.69
C TYR A 766 -5.68 -11.24 12.50
N ASP A 767 -6.73 -11.60 13.21
CA ASP A 767 -8.02 -10.89 13.20
C ASP A 767 -8.44 -10.53 14.63
N SER A 768 -8.41 -9.23 14.92
CA SER A 768 -8.90 -8.64 16.16
C SER A 768 -10.16 -7.78 15.95
N SER A 769 -10.79 -7.86 14.78
CA SER A 769 -11.96 -7.03 14.42
C SER A 769 -13.28 -7.59 14.97
N HIS A 770 -13.34 -8.91 15.19
CA HIS A 770 -14.50 -9.63 15.71
C HIS A 770 -14.08 -10.54 16.88
N PRO A 771 -13.80 -9.99 18.08
CA PRO A 771 -13.33 -10.77 19.22
C PRO A 771 -14.42 -11.72 19.74
N ILE A 772 -14.06 -12.99 19.91
CA ILE A 772 -14.96 -14.04 20.42
C ILE A 772 -14.76 -14.16 21.93
N LYS A 773 -15.84 -14.37 22.68
CA LYS A 773 -15.82 -14.30 24.15
C LYS A 773 -16.38 -15.56 24.81
N ASP A 774 -15.70 -16.05 25.84
CA ASP A 774 -16.30 -16.96 26.81
C ASP A 774 -16.87 -16.13 27.97
N LEU A 775 -18.14 -16.33 28.27
CA LEU A 775 -18.84 -15.57 29.30
C LEU A 775 -19.11 -16.43 30.54
N TYR A 776 -18.89 -15.88 31.73
CA TYR A 776 -19.17 -16.55 33.00
C TYR A 776 -20.28 -15.82 33.78
N LYS A 777 -21.04 -16.58 34.55
CA LYS A 777 -21.96 -16.06 35.55
C LYS A 777 -22.02 -16.97 36.79
N ASP A 778 -22.00 -16.37 37.98
CA ASP A 778 -22.44 -17.02 39.22
C ASP A 778 -23.98 -16.98 39.31
N ILE A 779 -24.59 -18.12 39.60
CA ILE A 779 -26.05 -18.30 39.67
C ILE A 779 -26.56 -18.65 41.07
N THR A 780 -25.72 -18.55 42.11
CA THR A 780 -26.08 -18.88 43.50
C THR A 780 -27.18 -17.97 44.05
N GLU A 781 -27.08 -16.66 43.82
CA GLU A 781 -28.08 -15.67 44.22
C GLU A 781 -29.20 -15.54 43.18
N THR A 782 -28.98 -14.79 42.08
CA THR A 782 -30.03 -14.39 41.12
C THR A 782 -29.76 -14.91 39.70
N ILE A 783 -30.69 -15.72 39.19
CA ILE A 783 -30.60 -16.34 37.85
C ILE A 783 -30.71 -15.29 36.72
N ALA A 784 -31.61 -14.31 36.85
CA ALA A 784 -31.71 -13.16 35.94
C ALA A 784 -32.38 -11.97 36.65
N PRO A 785 -32.28 -10.74 36.11
CA PRO A 785 -32.99 -9.57 36.62
C PRO A 785 -34.52 -9.77 36.67
N PRO A 786 -35.24 -9.21 37.66
CA PRO A 786 -36.69 -9.41 37.82
C PRO A 786 -37.53 -9.04 36.59
N GLU A 787 -37.15 -7.96 35.89
CA GLU A 787 -37.79 -7.51 34.64
C GLU A 787 -37.69 -8.55 33.51
N ILE A 788 -36.60 -9.33 33.48
CA ILE A 788 -36.42 -10.41 32.51
C ILE A 788 -37.24 -11.63 32.92
N MET A 789 -37.29 -11.96 34.21
CA MET A 789 -38.14 -13.06 34.70
C MET A 789 -39.62 -12.81 34.41
N GLU A 790 -40.11 -11.57 34.56
CA GLU A 790 -41.49 -11.19 34.18
C GLU A 790 -41.72 -11.27 32.66
N ARG A 791 -40.72 -10.93 31.85
CA ARG A 791 -40.79 -11.09 30.39
C ARG A 791 -40.83 -12.57 29.99
N VAL A 792 -40.02 -13.41 30.65
CA VAL A 792 -39.96 -14.85 30.39
C VAL A 792 -41.26 -15.54 30.81
N SER A 793 -41.90 -15.15 31.92
CA SER A 793 -43.19 -15.72 32.35
C SER A 793 -44.35 -15.46 31.38
N LYS A 794 -44.18 -14.54 30.41
CA LYS A 794 -45.16 -14.26 29.34
C LYS A 794 -44.87 -15.03 28.05
N THR A 795 -43.82 -15.86 28.02
CA THR A 795 -43.45 -16.67 26.85
C THR A 795 -44.36 -17.90 26.76
N LYS A 796 -45.04 -18.08 25.62
CA LYS A 796 -45.86 -19.27 25.33
C LYS A 796 -45.00 -20.47 24.90
N ALA A 797 -44.11 -20.91 25.78
CA ALA A 797 -43.27 -22.07 25.55
C ALA A 797 -43.24 -22.99 26.78
N THR A 798 -43.29 -24.30 26.55
CA THR A 798 -42.97 -25.33 27.54
C THR A 798 -41.55 -25.85 27.30
N PHE A 799 -40.91 -26.37 28.34
CA PHE A 799 -39.51 -26.79 28.30
C PHE A 799 -39.38 -28.19 28.90
N ALA A 800 -38.60 -29.05 28.25
CA ALA A 800 -38.29 -30.39 28.74
C ALA A 800 -36.85 -30.78 28.36
N PRO A 801 -36.19 -31.65 29.16
CA PRO A 801 -34.99 -32.32 28.71
C PRO A 801 -35.26 -33.13 27.43
N TRP A 802 -34.25 -33.24 26.57
CA TRP A 802 -34.32 -34.05 25.35
C TRP A 802 -34.47 -35.54 25.70
N SER A 803 -35.11 -36.30 24.79
CA SER A 803 -35.33 -37.73 24.91
C SER A 803 -35.01 -38.43 23.59
N ALA A 804 -34.90 -39.76 23.61
CA ALA A 804 -34.65 -40.55 22.41
C ALA A 804 -35.73 -40.36 21.33
N ASP A 805 -36.99 -40.17 21.72
CA ASP A 805 -38.12 -39.94 20.79
C ASP A 805 -38.00 -38.59 20.05
N LEU A 806 -37.33 -37.62 20.66
CA LEU A 806 -37.07 -36.29 20.12
C LEU A 806 -35.76 -36.21 19.31
N TYR A 807 -35.06 -37.34 19.12
CA TYR A 807 -33.71 -37.35 18.53
C TYR A 807 -33.69 -36.82 17.10
N GLU A 808 -34.49 -37.38 16.20
CA GLU A 808 -34.45 -37.02 14.76
C GLU A 808 -34.90 -35.58 14.48
N GLU A 809 -35.92 -35.09 15.18
CA GLU A 809 -36.39 -33.70 15.01
C GLU A 809 -35.33 -32.70 15.49
N CYS A 810 -34.80 -32.91 16.71
CA CYS A 810 -33.77 -32.04 17.26
C CYS A 810 -32.50 -32.10 16.42
N MET A 811 -32.06 -33.28 15.97
CA MET A 811 -30.89 -33.43 15.10
C MET A 811 -31.07 -32.78 13.73
N THR A 812 -32.29 -32.81 13.17
CA THR A 812 -32.60 -32.13 11.90
C THR A 812 -32.53 -30.61 12.05
N LYS A 813 -33.18 -30.06 13.09
CA LYS A 813 -33.19 -28.62 13.38
C LYS A 813 -31.81 -28.09 13.79
N GLN A 814 -31.05 -28.89 14.55
CA GLN A 814 -29.67 -28.61 14.94
C GLN A 814 -28.77 -28.50 13.69
N LYS A 815 -28.79 -29.49 12.78
CA LYS A 815 -28.00 -29.45 11.52
C LYS A 815 -28.35 -28.25 10.63
N ALA A 816 -29.60 -27.77 10.67
CA ALA A 816 -30.06 -26.63 9.89
C ALA A 816 -29.60 -25.26 10.42
N GLN A 817 -29.12 -25.18 11.67
CA GLN A 817 -28.71 -23.90 12.29
C GLN A 817 -27.31 -23.89 12.94
N PHE A 818 -26.71 -25.03 13.26
CA PHE A 818 -25.45 -25.11 14.01
C PHE A 818 -24.54 -26.27 13.57
N SER A 819 -23.22 -26.09 13.66
CA SER A 819 -22.19 -27.10 13.38
C SER A 819 -22.00 -28.18 14.48
N TRP A 820 -22.77 -28.11 15.56
CA TRP A 820 -22.62 -28.91 16.79
C TRP A 820 -23.15 -30.37 16.72
N SER A 821 -23.46 -30.89 15.54
CA SER A 821 -24.18 -32.17 15.39
C SER A 821 -23.43 -33.38 15.97
N GLY A 822 -22.09 -33.35 16.00
CA GLY A 822 -21.26 -34.38 16.62
C GLY A 822 -21.48 -34.51 18.13
N VAL A 823 -21.64 -33.38 18.83
CA VAL A 823 -21.81 -33.35 20.29
C VAL A 823 -23.15 -33.95 20.71
N TYR A 824 -24.23 -33.60 20.01
CA TYR A 824 -25.57 -34.16 20.26
C TYR A 824 -25.61 -35.67 20.02
N LYS A 825 -24.95 -36.17 18.96
CA LYS A 825 -24.79 -37.62 18.71
C LYS A 825 -24.01 -38.31 19.84
N ALA A 826 -22.93 -37.70 20.32
CA ALA A 826 -22.10 -38.26 21.38
C ALA A 826 -22.83 -38.33 22.72
N LEU A 827 -23.62 -37.29 23.07
CA LEU A 827 -24.50 -37.31 24.23
C LEU A 827 -25.56 -38.42 24.12
N ALA A 828 -26.23 -38.54 22.97
CA ALA A 828 -27.23 -39.57 22.74
C ALA A 828 -26.63 -40.99 22.82
N SER A 829 -25.43 -41.23 22.26
CA SER A 829 -24.78 -42.54 22.30
C SER A 829 -24.33 -42.96 23.70
N HIS A 830 -24.17 -42.02 24.63
CA HIS A 830 -23.89 -42.26 26.06
C HIS A 830 -25.15 -42.15 26.94
N ASN A 831 -26.33 -42.06 26.33
CA ASN A 831 -27.63 -41.89 26.98
C ASN A 831 -27.77 -40.62 27.85
N GLN A 832 -26.93 -39.60 27.60
CA GLN A 832 -26.94 -38.30 28.28
C GLN A 832 -27.86 -37.29 27.57
N HIS A 833 -29.05 -37.73 27.15
CA HIS A 833 -30.03 -36.88 26.47
C HIS A 833 -30.46 -35.69 27.35
N ASP A 834 -30.50 -35.89 28.67
CA ASP A 834 -30.85 -34.88 29.65
C ASP A 834 -29.90 -33.67 29.70
N GLN A 835 -28.71 -33.76 29.08
CA GLN A 835 -27.77 -32.64 28.92
C GLN A 835 -28.18 -31.65 27.81
N VAL A 836 -29.35 -31.86 27.19
CA VAL A 836 -29.95 -30.98 26.19
C VAL A 836 -31.33 -30.53 26.68
N LEU A 837 -31.62 -29.23 26.59
CA LEU A 837 -32.94 -28.67 26.84
C LEU A 837 -33.64 -28.38 25.50
N VAL A 838 -34.93 -28.69 25.43
CA VAL A 838 -35.79 -28.44 24.27
C VAL A 838 -36.96 -27.56 24.68
N ALA A 839 -37.32 -26.59 23.83
CA ALA A 839 -38.50 -25.75 23.97
C ALA A 839 -39.57 -26.12 22.94
N PHE A 840 -40.82 -26.18 23.39
CA PHE A 840 -42.01 -26.48 22.57
C PHE A 840 -42.99 -25.31 22.60
N ASP A 841 -43.68 -25.07 21.50
CA ASP A 841 -44.77 -24.09 21.46
C ASP A 841 -45.96 -24.60 22.29
N SER A 842 -46.49 -23.79 23.19
CA SER A 842 -47.55 -24.21 24.12
C SER A 842 -48.92 -24.44 23.46
N GLU A 843 -49.11 -24.03 22.20
CA GLU A 843 -50.36 -24.21 21.46
C GLU A 843 -50.26 -25.34 20.43
N THR A 844 -49.12 -25.47 19.72
CA THR A 844 -48.94 -26.49 18.69
C THR A 844 -48.17 -27.74 19.13
N ASN A 845 -47.45 -27.67 20.26
CA ASN A 845 -46.51 -28.69 20.74
C ASN A 845 -45.37 -29.01 19.75
N GLU A 846 -45.11 -28.13 18.76
CA GLU A 846 -43.94 -28.23 17.87
C GLU A 846 -42.66 -27.81 18.62
N GLN A 847 -41.52 -28.46 18.36
CA GLN A 847 -40.23 -28.01 18.88
C GLN A 847 -39.83 -26.66 18.25
N ILE A 848 -39.63 -25.63 19.06
CA ILE A 848 -39.32 -24.25 18.62
C ILE A 848 -37.95 -23.74 19.10
N GLY A 849 -37.22 -24.50 19.91
CA GLY A 849 -35.85 -24.17 20.30
C GLY A 849 -35.14 -25.29 21.04
N TRP A 850 -33.82 -25.15 21.21
CA TRP A 850 -32.95 -26.13 21.86
C TRP A 850 -31.68 -25.47 22.39
N THR A 851 -31.01 -26.08 23.37
CA THR A 851 -29.67 -25.69 23.83
C THR A 851 -28.99 -26.84 24.57
N LEU A 852 -27.65 -26.87 24.57
CA LEU A 852 -26.89 -27.68 25.51
C LEU A 852 -26.99 -27.08 26.91
N MET A 853 -27.27 -27.92 27.91
CA MET A 853 -27.24 -27.58 29.34
C MET A 853 -26.45 -28.64 30.11
N CYS A 854 -25.13 -28.61 29.91
CA CYS A 854 -24.23 -29.65 30.34
C CYS A 854 -23.74 -29.41 31.78
N SER A 855 -23.89 -30.40 32.67
CA SER A 855 -23.21 -30.43 33.96
C SER A 855 -21.70 -30.68 33.78
N HIS A 856 -20.90 -30.37 34.79
CA HIS A 856 -19.44 -30.59 34.77
C HIS A 856 -19.03 -32.06 34.53
N ASP A 857 -19.83 -33.00 35.05
CA ASP A 857 -19.66 -34.47 34.94
C ASP A 857 -20.23 -35.07 33.64
N SER A 858 -20.73 -34.23 32.72
CA SER A 858 -21.15 -34.68 31.39
C SER A 858 -19.96 -35.00 30.49
N LEU A 859 -20.20 -35.81 29.44
CA LEU A 859 -19.22 -36.09 28.39
C LEU A 859 -18.65 -34.81 27.75
N VAL A 860 -19.45 -33.74 27.68
CA VAL A 860 -19.03 -32.45 27.15
C VAL A 860 -18.13 -31.71 28.15
N GLY A 861 -18.42 -31.78 29.45
CA GLY A 861 -17.58 -31.22 30.50
C GLY A 861 -16.17 -31.81 30.50
N ASP A 862 -16.06 -33.13 30.27
CA ASP A 862 -14.77 -33.83 30.11
C ASP A 862 -13.96 -33.38 28.88
N MET A 863 -14.60 -32.82 27.85
CA MET A 863 -13.93 -32.29 26.65
C MET A 863 -13.40 -30.86 26.80
N PHE A 864 -13.75 -30.14 27.88
CA PHE A 864 -13.25 -28.80 28.16
C PHE A 864 -12.05 -28.85 29.11
N ALA A 865 -10.95 -28.20 28.70
CA ALA A 865 -9.71 -28.16 29.47
C ALA A 865 -9.81 -27.30 30.74
N PHE A 866 -10.53 -26.17 30.65
CA PHE A 866 -10.43 -25.07 31.61
C PHE A 866 -11.70 -24.80 32.42
N LEU A 867 -12.75 -25.62 32.31
CA LEU A 867 -13.93 -25.51 33.19
C LEU A 867 -13.57 -25.46 34.70
N PRO A 868 -12.60 -26.27 35.21
CA PRO A 868 -12.19 -26.20 36.62
C PRO A 868 -11.47 -24.91 37.04
N LEU A 869 -11.05 -24.05 36.09
CA LEU A 869 -10.38 -22.78 36.37
C LEU A 869 -11.37 -21.60 36.55
N LEU A 870 -12.65 -21.82 36.27
CA LEU A 870 -13.70 -20.84 36.52
C LEU A 870 -14.00 -20.74 38.03
N PRO A 871 -14.57 -19.63 38.53
CA PRO A 871 -14.75 -19.39 39.96
C PRO A 871 -15.55 -20.47 40.71
N SER A 872 -16.45 -21.19 40.03
CA SER A 872 -17.22 -22.31 40.59
C SER A 872 -16.52 -23.67 40.50
N GLY A 873 -15.36 -23.77 39.85
CA GLY A 873 -14.59 -25.01 39.66
C GLY A 873 -15.45 -26.13 39.06
N ASP A 874 -15.43 -27.30 39.71
CA ASP A 874 -16.22 -28.48 39.33
C ASP A 874 -17.75 -28.31 39.49
N LYS A 875 -18.22 -27.14 39.98
CA LYS A 875 -19.64 -26.75 39.98
C LYS A 875 -19.99 -25.78 38.85
N THR A 876 -19.17 -25.72 37.81
CA THR A 876 -19.43 -24.89 36.62
C THR A 876 -20.13 -25.72 35.55
N GLY A 877 -21.39 -25.38 35.26
CA GLY A 877 -22.13 -25.91 34.11
C GLY A 877 -21.78 -25.16 32.82
N LEU A 878 -22.17 -25.72 31.68
CA LEU A 878 -21.98 -25.16 30.34
C LEU A 878 -23.33 -24.99 29.64
N ILE A 879 -23.57 -23.80 29.09
CA ILE A 879 -24.67 -23.54 28.14
C ILE A 879 -24.06 -23.21 26.77
N ALA A 880 -24.51 -23.90 25.72
CA ALA A 880 -24.01 -23.72 24.36
C ALA A 880 -25.09 -24.03 23.30
N ALA A 881 -24.82 -23.65 22.05
CA ALA A 881 -25.68 -23.92 20.88
C ALA A 881 -27.17 -23.55 21.09
N VAL A 882 -27.44 -22.34 21.59
CA VAL A 882 -28.80 -21.82 21.84
C VAL A 882 -29.52 -21.56 20.52
N GLY A 883 -30.34 -22.51 20.08
CA GLY A 883 -31.10 -22.48 18.84
C GLY A 883 -32.57 -22.10 19.04
N VAL A 884 -33.10 -21.35 18.06
CA VAL A 884 -34.51 -20.95 18.01
C VAL A 884 -35.00 -21.06 16.57
N ASP A 885 -36.09 -21.79 16.37
CA ASP A 885 -36.76 -21.90 15.07
C ASP A 885 -37.11 -20.51 14.52
N GLU A 886 -36.98 -20.32 13.21
CA GLU A 886 -37.18 -19.02 12.58
C GLU A 886 -38.55 -18.40 12.91
N LYS A 887 -39.60 -19.23 12.97
CA LYS A 887 -40.97 -18.81 13.31
C LYS A 887 -41.13 -18.37 14.78
N ALA A 888 -40.14 -18.65 15.63
CA ALA A 888 -40.14 -18.38 17.07
C ALA A 888 -39.15 -17.27 17.49
N ARG A 889 -38.31 -16.78 16.56
CA ARG A 889 -37.38 -15.66 16.81
C ARG A 889 -38.14 -14.39 17.20
N GLY A 890 -37.53 -13.58 18.05
CA GLY A 890 -38.15 -12.36 18.61
C GLY A 890 -39.19 -12.59 19.72
N LYS A 891 -39.80 -13.77 19.83
CA LYS A 891 -40.87 -14.09 20.83
C LYS A 891 -40.37 -14.34 22.26
N GLY A 892 -39.07 -14.17 22.55
CA GLY A 892 -38.47 -14.38 23.87
C GLY A 892 -37.99 -15.81 24.15
N VAL A 893 -38.25 -16.77 23.26
CA VAL A 893 -37.95 -18.21 23.44
C VAL A 893 -36.48 -18.48 23.77
N GLY A 894 -35.53 -17.85 23.07
CA GLY A 894 -34.09 -18.00 23.36
C GLY A 894 -33.68 -17.50 24.75
N LEU A 895 -34.32 -16.43 25.25
CA LEU A 895 -34.06 -15.89 26.58
C LEU A 895 -34.59 -16.82 27.67
N ALA A 896 -35.79 -17.39 27.43
CA ALA A 896 -36.42 -18.37 28.29
C ALA A 896 -35.66 -19.71 28.31
N LEU A 897 -35.13 -20.18 27.18
CA LEU A 897 -34.25 -21.35 27.09
C LEU A 897 -33.03 -21.22 28.01
N VAL A 898 -32.30 -20.10 27.92
CA VAL A 898 -31.08 -19.90 28.72
C VAL A 898 -31.42 -19.82 30.21
N ILE A 899 -32.51 -19.13 30.59
CA ILE A 899 -32.95 -19.09 31.99
C ILE A 899 -33.37 -20.48 32.51
N LYS A 900 -34.16 -21.24 31.75
CA LYS A 900 -34.59 -22.58 32.17
C LYS A 900 -33.42 -23.56 32.22
N ALA A 901 -32.41 -23.41 31.35
CA ALA A 901 -31.16 -24.15 31.42
C ALA A 901 -30.35 -23.79 32.69
N MET A 902 -30.24 -22.51 33.05
CA MET A 902 -29.61 -22.08 34.31
C MET A 902 -30.35 -22.61 35.55
N GLU A 903 -31.69 -22.57 35.56
CA GLU A 903 -32.51 -23.18 36.62
C GLU A 903 -32.23 -24.68 36.75
N THR A 904 -32.25 -25.42 35.63
CA THR A 904 -32.02 -26.86 35.62
C THR A 904 -30.61 -27.23 36.07
N LEU A 905 -29.60 -26.45 35.67
CA LEU A 905 -28.22 -26.64 36.13
C LEU A 905 -28.04 -26.29 37.62
N LYS A 906 -28.78 -25.30 38.14
CA LYS A 906 -28.84 -24.99 39.59
C LYS A 906 -29.48 -26.14 40.38
N GLU A 907 -30.56 -26.73 39.86
CA GLU A 907 -31.20 -27.92 40.43
C GLU A 907 -30.25 -29.14 40.42
N ARG A 908 -29.37 -29.24 39.42
CA ARG A 908 -28.26 -30.21 39.34
C ARG A 908 -27.05 -29.86 40.23
N GLY A 909 -27.11 -28.79 41.02
CA GLY A 909 -26.07 -28.41 41.98
C GLY A 909 -24.92 -27.55 41.41
N MET A 910 -25.03 -27.05 40.18
CA MET A 910 -24.08 -26.09 39.62
C MET A 910 -24.27 -24.71 40.28
N SER A 911 -23.16 -24.04 40.59
CA SER A 911 -23.16 -22.68 41.16
C SER A 911 -22.77 -21.61 40.16
N GLY A 912 -22.14 -21.97 39.05
CA GLY A 912 -21.77 -21.04 37.98
C GLY A 912 -21.98 -21.65 36.61
N ILE A 913 -22.00 -20.79 35.59
CA ILE A 913 -22.30 -21.15 34.19
C ILE A 913 -21.28 -20.51 33.27
N LEU A 914 -20.69 -21.30 32.38
CA LEU A 914 -19.95 -20.86 31.21
C LEU A 914 -20.88 -20.80 30.00
N ILE A 915 -20.74 -19.78 29.16
CA ILE A 915 -21.22 -19.76 27.78
C ILE A 915 -20.01 -19.69 26.86
N ASP A 916 -19.86 -20.73 26.04
CA ASP A 916 -18.74 -20.95 25.12
C ASP A 916 -18.91 -20.13 23.83
N ALA A 917 -17.82 -19.52 23.37
CA ALA A 917 -17.65 -18.96 22.02
C ALA A 917 -18.78 -18.00 21.56
N VAL A 918 -19.04 -16.95 22.35
CA VAL A 918 -20.05 -15.93 22.06
C VAL A 918 -19.54 -14.90 21.05
N GLU A 919 -20.23 -14.80 19.91
CA GLU A 919 -20.10 -13.73 18.91
C GLU A 919 -21.17 -12.62 19.09
N ILE A 920 -22.33 -12.95 19.66
CA ILE A 920 -23.49 -12.04 19.78
C ILE A 920 -23.34 -11.13 21.01
N GLN A 921 -23.11 -9.84 20.77
CA GLN A 921 -22.95 -8.83 21.81
C GLN A 921 -24.29 -8.38 22.41
N GLY A 922 -24.31 -8.14 23.72
CA GLY A 922 -25.42 -7.53 24.45
C GLY A 922 -26.67 -8.39 24.56
N PHE A 923 -26.57 -9.72 24.43
CA PHE A 923 -27.67 -10.67 24.66
C PHE A 923 -27.56 -11.34 26.02
N TYR A 924 -26.45 -12.03 26.29
CA TYR A 924 -26.21 -12.75 27.53
C TYR A 924 -25.85 -11.81 28.69
N GLU A 925 -25.24 -10.67 28.38
CA GLU A 925 -24.89 -9.62 29.35
C GLU A 925 -26.14 -9.03 30.02
N ARG A 926 -27.30 -9.05 29.34
CA ARG A 926 -28.60 -8.67 29.94
C ARG A 926 -29.05 -9.66 31.01
N LEU A 927 -28.63 -10.92 30.92
CA LEU A 927 -28.85 -11.93 31.97
C LEU A 927 -27.83 -11.80 33.12
N GLY A 928 -26.86 -10.88 33.03
CA GLY A 928 -25.79 -10.70 34.01
C GLY A 928 -24.60 -11.64 33.81
N PHE A 929 -24.33 -12.05 32.57
CA PHE A 929 -23.06 -12.71 32.23
C PHE A 929 -21.96 -11.68 31.97
N GLU A 930 -20.76 -11.98 32.44
CA GLU A 930 -19.57 -11.12 32.27
C GLU A 930 -18.54 -11.82 31.38
N THR A 931 -17.72 -11.04 30.65
CA THR A 931 -16.63 -11.60 29.84
C THR A 931 -15.54 -12.16 30.76
N PHE A 932 -15.30 -13.47 30.68
CA PHE A 932 -14.26 -14.13 31.47
C PHE A 932 -12.98 -14.33 30.66
N TRP A 933 -13.11 -14.81 29.42
CA TRP A 933 -12.04 -14.84 28.43
C TRP A 933 -12.49 -14.18 27.12
N GLU A 934 -11.58 -13.48 26.48
CA GLU A 934 -11.78 -12.85 25.17
C GLU A 934 -10.61 -13.26 24.26
N TYR A 935 -10.90 -13.60 23.01
CA TYR A 935 -9.95 -14.18 22.07
C TYR A 935 -9.83 -13.38 20.78
N GLU A 936 -8.65 -13.47 20.17
CA GLU A 936 -8.29 -12.90 18.87
C GLU A 936 -7.94 -14.03 17.89
N GLY A 937 -8.42 -13.91 16.65
CA GLY A 937 -8.26 -14.92 15.62
C GLY A 937 -6.86 -14.95 15.01
N CYS A 938 -6.36 -16.14 14.68
CA CYS A 938 -5.15 -16.29 13.89
C CYS A 938 -5.21 -17.51 12.97
N ARG A 939 -5.14 -17.26 11.66
CA ARG A 939 -5.03 -18.29 10.61
C ARG A 939 -3.60 -18.35 10.10
N LEU A 940 -2.97 -19.50 10.25
CA LEU A 940 -1.57 -19.71 9.86
C LEU A 940 -1.41 -19.86 8.35
N GLU A 941 -0.21 -19.55 7.87
CA GLU A 941 0.20 -19.82 6.50
C GLU A 941 0.40 -21.33 6.27
N MET A 942 -0.06 -21.79 5.10
CA MET A 942 -0.03 -23.20 4.71
C MET A 942 1.36 -23.63 4.23
N PRO A 943 1.81 -24.86 4.57
CA PRO A 943 3.09 -25.43 4.13
C PRO A 943 2.98 -26.07 2.73
#